data_AF-A0A6J0HNG3-F1
#
_entry.id   AF-A0A6J0HNG3-F1
#
_cell.length_a   1.000
_cell.length_b   1.000
_cell.length_c   1.000
_cell.angle_alpha   90.00
_cell.angle_beta   90.00
_cell.angle_gamma   90.00
#
_symmetry.space_group_name_H-M   'P 1'
#
loop_
_entity.id
_entity.type
_entity.pdbx_description
1 polymer ?
#
loop_
_entity_poly.entity_id
_entity_poly.type
_entity_poly.pdbx_seq_one_letter_code
_entity_poly.pdbx_strand_id
1 'polypeptide(L)'
;MAERPPSPSRVAQEEDGAPQESSSPAEPHDVTAEQPLQLDASWLPMYRVKQKALDFLQDFARSPYQGEDDKRMFLENIIYVCRSALDTGLLEGLEIFFQNINLVEKIKMLLEEEPKKQLRSPVRELAMRAITVLSSVGTVLEGKRRSLLEACISSVFWLPSNKGMRQRNRYYSTTLDAMDVMLETMVFNSPPPRVVEELQHILEMLLDLIDSENTDVQMRAVERIGNLSYALSTQKHWPDDFRTKQIPILGQLLGRLLCFQFSEGKTKHSASRAFYYLCQFIFDKNRRISYPEEYYRKHLRLPVTFLQWCNNIRAQIKALECYLTPSERTYIMLAAIEAMQDSSTSGHHAARHFLQLAMRSPDFWLSDVPSIVRGIHECLEHTSLASDVESLDILLAVLAHKSPRELVRSMLTPTAPYDSTALAVWDQMYSQLNITSKFWMELQGRVHSPEEQDSELFSPTVLYAIRVYKVTLNPTNTEIADLLRDSQKCPKPEFLSLALTGLSNALESSEMARRLRFLLPDIVELLQHTNKVIRLKALRVLHIMVQHVGRNGASRMAVRLLQQLLPLFDDECTEVREYSIFLFKQLVEAAVCWDVWRMKRKARKGVMPLLLHMTEMSESVAQVSREALLSVAEILGWEELKQPIETKHPLDIAERLLERNINRVEEYLEQSWPYLQCPQTTVRETARRFTLMARWYLRDLNDDDNLSIVTAKSSDVTRESQSLAARVNRMLRALRLQRRLRATCRVLCCGCSCWC
;
A
#
# COMPACT_ATOMS: atom_id res chain seq x y z
N MET A 1 -24.77 -22.58 -30.02
CA MET A 1 -24.25 -23.22 -31.26
C MET A 1 -24.04 -22.11 -32.25
N ALA A 2 -22.84 -21.51 -32.24
CA ALA A 2 -21.69 -21.90 -33.07
C ALA A 2 -21.91 -21.42 -34.52
N GLU A 3 -21.01 -20.76 -35.22
CA GLU A 3 -19.72 -20.12 -34.95
C GLU A 3 -19.42 -19.36 -36.26
N ARG A 4 -18.64 -18.27 -36.19
CA ARG A 4 -18.04 -17.66 -37.38
C ARG A 4 -16.95 -18.59 -37.96
N PRO A 5 -16.59 -18.44 -39.25
CA PRO A 5 -15.60 -19.27 -39.92
C PRO A 5 -14.16 -18.83 -39.60
N PRO A 6 -13.16 -19.71 -39.80
CA PRO A 6 -11.78 -19.33 -40.09
C PRO A 6 -11.44 -19.52 -41.59
N SER A 7 -10.74 -18.52 -42.14
CA SER A 7 -9.44 -18.54 -42.89
C SER A 7 -8.89 -19.86 -43.50
N PRO A 8 -7.73 -19.88 -44.21
CA PRO A 8 -7.15 -18.98 -45.22
C PRO A 8 -6.49 -19.72 -46.44
N SER A 9 -6.01 -18.92 -47.41
CA SER A 9 -4.77 -19.02 -48.23
C SER A 9 -4.34 -20.31 -48.96
N ARG A 10 -4.00 -20.15 -50.26
CA ARG A 10 -2.70 -20.46 -50.93
C ARG A 10 -2.89 -20.65 -52.44
N VAL A 11 -2.27 -19.83 -53.30
CA VAL A 11 -0.93 -19.97 -53.94
C VAL A 11 -1.00 -20.66 -55.32
N ALA A 12 -0.26 -20.07 -56.27
CA ALA A 12 0.28 -20.65 -57.51
C ALA A 12 -0.76 -20.95 -58.63
N GLN A 13 -0.48 -20.81 -59.92
CA GLN A 13 0.76 -20.63 -60.68
C GLN A 13 0.39 -20.18 -62.09
N GLU A 14 1.24 -19.36 -62.71
CA GLU A 14 1.35 -19.18 -64.15
C GLU A 14 2.19 -20.33 -64.76
N GLU A 15 1.82 -20.74 -65.97
CA GLU A 15 2.55 -21.54 -66.96
C GLU A 15 1.93 -21.10 -68.33
N ASP A 16 2.61 -21.01 -69.46
CA ASP A 16 3.99 -21.30 -69.85
C ASP A 16 4.19 -20.70 -71.26
N GLY A 17 5.45 -20.50 -71.67
CA GLY A 17 5.78 -19.99 -73.00
C GLY A 17 7.27 -19.74 -73.24
N ALA A 18 8.08 -20.78 -73.14
CA ALA A 18 9.50 -20.83 -73.54
C ALA A 18 9.64 -20.97 -75.10
N PRO A 19 10.85 -20.91 -75.75
CA PRO A 19 12.17 -21.27 -75.20
C PRO A 19 13.44 -20.47 -75.60
N GLN A 20 14.40 -20.57 -74.67
CA GLN A 20 15.87 -20.79 -74.76
C GLN A 20 16.88 -19.85 -75.47
N GLU A 21 17.93 -19.53 -74.66
CA GLU A 21 19.39 -19.45 -74.94
C GLU A 21 19.91 -18.29 -75.84
N SER A 22 21.00 -17.56 -75.58
CA SER A 22 22.16 -17.69 -74.68
C SER A 22 23.02 -16.38 -74.69
N SER A 23 23.86 -16.22 -73.66
CA SER A 23 25.14 -15.47 -73.59
C SER A 23 25.20 -13.91 -73.61
N SER A 24 25.76 -13.36 -72.53
CA SER A 24 26.25 -11.99 -72.25
C SER A 24 27.55 -11.65 -73.04
N PRO A 25 28.20 -10.45 -72.91
CA PRO A 25 27.88 -9.22 -72.15
C PRO A 25 28.15 -7.89 -72.91
N ALA A 26 27.59 -6.76 -72.43
CA ALA A 26 28.13 -5.42 -72.71
C ALA A 26 27.93 -4.49 -71.50
N GLU A 27 29.02 -4.05 -70.88
CA GLU A 27 29.08 -2.83 -70.05
C GLU A 27 29.54 -1.64 -70.93
N PRO A 28 29.63 -0.40 -70.42
CA PRO A 28 28.53 0.46 -70.00
C PRO A 28 28.63 1.85 -70.68
N HIS A 29 27.51 2.54 -70.91
CA HIS A 29 27.56 3.98 -71.26
C HIS A 29 26.77 4.83 -70.28
N ASP A 30 27.56 5.55 -69.48
CA ASP A 30 27.37 6.86 -68.84
C ASP A 30 26.01 7.22 -68.25
N VAL A 31 26.01 7.19 -66.92
CA VAL A 31 25.12 7.91 -66.03
C VAL A 31 25.21 9.41 -66.36
N THR A 32 24.12 9.95 -66.92
CA THR A 32 23.91 11.40 -66.91
C THR A 32 23.60 11.79 -65.47
N ALA A 33 24.51 12.52 -64.84
CA ALA A 33 24.29 13.08 -63.51
C ALA A 33 23.08 14.03 -63.55
N GLU A 34 21.95 13.59 -62.96
CA GLU A 34 20.85 14.49 -62.63
C GLU A 34 21.35 15.56 -61.65
N GLN A 35 21.37 16.81 -62.12
CA GLN A 35 21.59 17.98 -61.27
C GLN A 35 20.46 18.08 -60.24
N PRO A 36 20.73 18.51 -58.98
CA PRO A 36 19.68 18.75 -58.02
C PRO A 36 18.82 19.94 -58.48
N LEU A 37 17.53 19.70 -58.74
CA LEU A 37 16.55 20.74 -59.05
C LEU A 37 16.61 21.86 -57.98
N GLN A 38 16.98 23.07 -58.41
CA GLN A 38 16.87 24.27 -57.59
C GLN A 38 15.39 24.49 -57.27
N LEU A 39 14.99 24.24 -56.01
CA LEU A 39 13.70 24.67 -55.50
C LEU A 39 13.64 26.20 -55.47
N ASP A 40 12.96 26.81 -56.42
CA ASP A 40 12.71 28.25 -56.41
C ASP A 40 11.45 28.56 -55.58
N ALA A 41 11.61 29.34 -54.51
CA ALA A 41 10.53 29.79 -53.63
C ALA A 41 9.96 31.17 -54.03
N SER A 42 10.40 31.71 -55.17
CA SER A 42 10.01 33.04 -55.70
C SER A 42 8.51 33.22 -55.91
N TRP A 43 7.76 32.13 -56.00
CA TRP A 43 6.30 32.12 -56.14
C TRP A 43 5.54 32.47 -54.85
N LEU A 44 6.20 32.44 -53.68
CA LEU A 44 5.55 32.81 -52.42
C LEU A 44 5.36 34.33 -52.32
N PRO A 45 4.15 34.84 -52.01
CA PRO A 45 3.94 36.26 -51.72
C PRO A 45 4.90 36.80 -50.64
N MET A 46 5.22 35.96 -49.65
CA MET A 46 6.19 36.27 -48.58
C MET A 46 7.63 36.46 -49.07
N TYR A 47 8.02 35.87 -50.20
CA TYR A 47 9.36 36.01 -50.78
C TYR A 47 9.67 37.47 -51.15
N ARG A 48 8.66 38.23 -51.58
CA ARG A 48 8.83 39.67 -51.91
C ARG A 48 9.16 40.55 -50.70
N VAL A 49 8.78 40.13 -49.50
CA VAL A 49 8.92 40.94 -48.27
C VAL A 49 10.08 40.45 -47.42
N LYS A 50 10.32 39.13 -47.37
CA LYS A 50 11.24 38.47 -46.42
C LYS A 50 12.26 37.55 -47.09
N GLN A 51 12.65 37.85 -48.34
CA GLN A 51 13.59 37.07 -49.14
C GLN A 51 14.81 36.56 -48.36
N LYS A 52 15.56 37.45 -47.70
CA LYS A 52 16.77 37.10 -46.94
C LYS A 52 16.55 36.02 -45.87
N ALA A 53 15.39 36.02 -45.22
CA ALA A 53 15.07 35.05 -44.18
C ALA A 53 14.72 33.68 -44.79
N LEU A 54 13.97 33.66 -45.90
CA LEU A 54 13.62 32.42 -46.61
C LEU A 54 14.84 31.78 -47.28
N ASP A 55 15.72 32.59 -47.88
CA ASP A 55 16.99 32.13 -48.47
C ASP A 55 17.86 31.49 -47.38
N PHE A 56 17.98 32.13 -46.21
CA PHE A 56 18.72 31.57 -45.07
C PHE A 56 18.16 30.22 -44.62
N LEU A 57 16.83 30.08 -44.52
CA LEU A 57 16.20 28.79 -44.14
C LEU A 57 16.49 27.70 -45.16
N GLN A 58 16.50 28.04 -46.45
CA GLN A 58 16.80 27.09 -47.52
C GLN A 58 18.27 26.66 -47.51
N ASP A 59 19.19 27.62 -47.31
CA ASP A 59 20.63 27.34 -47.23
C ASP A 59 20.97 26.48 -46.00
N PHE A 60 20.39 26.81 -44.84
CA PHE A 60 20.53 26.01 -43.63
C PHE A 60 19.97 24.59 -43.81
N ALA A 61 18.86 24.43 -44.54
CA ALA A 61 18.27 23.12 -44.79
C ALA A 61 19.18 22.23 -45.67
N ARG A 62 19.86 22.83 -46.65
CA ARG A 62 20.82 22.16 -47.55
C ARG A 62 22.10 21.77 -46.83
N SER A 63 22.66 22.67 -46.02
CA SER A 63 23.86 22.45 -45.24
C SER A 63 23.71 23.07 -43.85
N PRO A 64 23.34 22.27 -42.83
CA PRO A 64 23.17 22.79 -41.48
C PRO A 64 24.53 23.24 -40.94
N TYR A 65 24.68 24.55 -40.76
CA TYR A 65 25.88 25.12 -40.16
C TYR A 65 25.97 24.68 -38.68
N GLN A 66 27.17 24.28 -38.24
CA GLN A 66 27.36 23.62 -36.94
C GLN A 66 27.50 24.59 -35.76
N GLY A 67 27.54 25.91 -36.00
CA GLY A 67 27.71 26.93 -34.96
C GLY A 67 26.45 27.20 -34.14
N GLU A 68 26.62 27.58 -32.86
CA GLU A 68 25.50 27.92 -31.97
C GLU A 68 24.69 29.13 -32.45
N ASP A 69 25.36 30.12 -33.05
CA ASP A 69 24.70 31.30 -33.62
C ASP A 69 23.90 30.97 -34.89
N ASP A 70 24.34 30.01 -35.70
CA ASP A 70 23.60 29.56 -36.87
C ASP A 70 22.31 28.84 -36.46
N LYS A 71 22.38 27.98 -35.43
CA LYS A 71 21.21 27.32 -34.83
C LYS A 71 20.21 28.34 -34.29
N ARG A 72 20.70 29.39 -33.63
CA ARG A 72 19.86 30.50 -33.12
C ARG A 72 19.19 31.24 -34.28
N MET A 73 19.98 31.69 -35.26
CA MET A 73 19.49 32.43 -36.42
C MET A 73 18.47 31.62 -37.23
N PHE A 74 18.67 30.32 -37.37
CA PHE A 74 17.71 29.43 -38.02
C PHE A 74 16.34 29.48 -37.34
N LEU A 75 16.30 29.25 -36.02
CA LEU A 75 15.04 29.26 -35.27
C LEU A 75 14.39 30.65 -35.22
N GLU A 76 15.18 31.71 -35.10
CA GLU A 76 14.69 33.10 -35.15
C GLU A 76 14.07 33.45 -36.50
N ASN A 77 14.67 33.01 -37.61
CA ASN A 77 14.11 33.21 -38.95
C ASN A 77 12.78 32.46 -39.13
N ILE A 78 12.64 31.24 -38.60
CA ILE A 78 11.36 30.52 -38.59
C ILE A 78 10.30 31.33 -37.85
N ILE A 79 10.63 31.78 -36.62
CA ILE A 79 9.71 32.58 -35.79
C ILE A 79 9.29 33.85 -36.52
N TYR A 80 10.25 34.55 -37.12
CA TYR A 80 10.04 35.81 -37.83
C TYR A 80 9.17 35.65 -39.06
N VAL A 81 9.44 34.64 -39.90
CA VAL A 81 8.67 34.37 -41.12
C VAL A 81 7.25 33.96 -40.77
N CYS A 82 7.07 33.03 -39.81
CA CYS A 82 5.73 32.57 -39.42
C CYS A 82 4.90 33.70 -38.80
N ARG A 83 5.47 34.50 -37.88
CA ARG A 83 4.75 35.64 -37.28
C ARG A 83 4.38 36.67 -38.33
N SER A 84 5.32 37.02 -39.22
CA SER A 84 5.03 37.96 -40.31
C SER A 84 3.91 37.45 -41.22
N ALA A 85 3.90 36.15 -41.54
CA ALA A 85 2.86 35.54 -42.36
C ALA A 85 1.49 35.56 -41.64
N LEU A 86 1.46 35.29 -40.34
CA LEU A 86 0.24 35.38 -39.52
C LEU A 86 -0.30 36.82 -39.44
N ASP A 87 0.58 37.79 -39.19
CA ASP A 87 0.20 39.22 -39.09
C ASP A 87 -0.32 39.79 -40.41
N THR A 88 0.18 39.28 -41.55
CA THR A 88 -0.20 39.74 -42.89
C THR A 88 -1.27 38.88 -43.57
N GLY A 89 -1.63 37.74 -42.98
CA GLY A 89 -2.56 36.77 -43.57
C GLY A 89 -2.01 35.98 -44.76
N LEU A 90 -0.70 36.06 -45.04
CA LEU A 90 -0.05 35.44 -46.20
C LEU A 90 0.48 34.03 -45.88
N LEU A 91 -0.43 33.11 -45.56
CA LEU A 91 -0.07 31.73 -45.17
C LEU A 91 0.02 30.76 -46.36
N GLU A 92 -0.56 31.12 -47.51
CA GLU A 92 -0.62 30.25 -48.69
C GLU A 92 0.78 29.92 -49.23
N GLY A 93 1.04 28.63 -49.43
CA GLY A 93 2.30 28.11 -49.99
C GLY A 93 3.45 27.98 -48.98
N LEU A 94 3.41 28.70 -47.86
CA LEU A 94 4.45 28.63 -46.83
C LEU A 94 4.59 27.20 -46.28
N GLU A 95 3.46 26.51 -46.17
CA GLU A 95 3.41 25.13 -45.77
C GLU A 95 4.22 24.20 -46.69
N ILE A 96 3.97 24.30 -48.00
CA ILE A 96 4.65 23.47 -49.02
C ILE A 96 6.15 23.73 -48.97
N PHE A 97 6.55 25.00 -48.83
CA PHE A 97 7.94 25.36 -48.67
C PHE A 97 8.59 24.71 -47.44
N PHE A 98 7.94 24.78 -46.28
CA PHE A 98 8.45 24.15 -45.05
C PHE A 98 8.50 22.62 -45.12
N GLN A 99 7.55 22.00 -45.80
CA GLN A 99 7.56 20.55 -46.05
C GLN A 99 8.74 20.17 -46.96
N ASN A 100 8.97 20.91 -48.04
CA ASN A 100 10.05 20.63 -49.00
C ASN A 100 11.45 20.74 -48.38
N ILE A 101 11.67 21.68 -47.45
CA ILE A 101 12.95 21.81 -46.75
C ILE A 101 13.07 20.88 -45.53
N ASN A 102 12.07 20.03 -45.28
CA ASN A 102 11.99 19.14 -44.12
C ASN A 102 12.19 19.88 -42.77
N LEU A 103 11.59 21.07 -42.64
CA LEU A 103 11.84 21.99 -41.53
C LEU A 103 11.65 21.33 -40.15
N VAL A 104 10.57 20.55 -39.99
CA VAL A 104 10.22 19.89 -38.73
C VAL A 104 11.30 18.89 -38.29
N GLU A 105 11.86 18.13 -39.23
CA GLU A 105 12.96 17.19 -38.94
C GLU A 105 14.25 17.92 -38.58
N LYS A 106 14.51 19.09 -39.19
CA LYS A 106 15.65 19.93 -38.82
C LYS A 106 15.52 20.46 -37.39
N ILE A 107 14.33 20.95 -37.00
CA ILE A 107 14.07 21.38 -35.60
C ILE A 107 14.25 20.20 -34.64
N LYS A 108 13.72 19.03 -34.99
CA LYS A 108 13.87 17.80 -34.21
C LYS A 108 15.34 17.44 -33.99
N MET A 109 16.15 17.41 -35.06
CA MET A 109 17.59 17.13 -34.96
C MET A 109 18.30 18.14 -34.05
N LEU A 110 17.97 19.43 -34.16
CA LEU A 110 18.54 20.46 -33.28
C LEU A 110 18.23 20.21 -31.80
N LEU A 111 17.01 19.77 -31.48
CA LEU A 111 16.62 19.41 -30.11
C LEU A 111 17.34 18.17 -29.59
N GLU A 112 17.59 17.17 -30.45
CA GLU A 112 18.27 15.92 -30.11
C GLU A 112 19.79 16.11 -29.91
N GLU A 113 20.41 17.02 -30.66
CA GLU A 113 21.82 17.37 -30.52
C GLU A 113 22.13 18.19 -29.25
N GLU A 114 21.14 18.88 -28.68
CA GLU A 114 21.34 19.74 -27.52
C GLU A 114 21.69 18.93 -26.25
N PRO A 115 22.71 19.35 -25.46
CA PRO A 115 23.22 18.57 -24.34
C PRO A 115 22.20 18.38 -23.22
N LYS A 116 21.70 17.14 -23.02
CA LYS A 116 20.58 16.82 -22.12
C LYS A 116 20.69 17.34 -20.67
N LYS A 117 21.90 17.54 -20.15
CA LYS A 117 22.15 17.93 -18.74
C LYS A 117 22.49 19.41 -18.55
N GLN A 118 22.62 20.19 -19.62
CA GLN A 118 23.05 21.58 -19.55
C GLN A 118 22.22 22.46 -20.48
N LEU A 119 21.99 23.70 -20.06
CA LEU A 119 21.25 24.68 -20.84
C LEU A 119 22.17 25.88 -21.08
N ARG A 120 23.00 25.81 -22.13
CA ARG A 120 24.00 26.85 -22.43
C ARG A 120 23.47 27.87 -23.46
N SER A 121 22.56 27.43 -24.32
CA SER A 121 22.04 28.17 -25.46
C SER A 121 20.53 28.45 -25.31
N PRO A 122 19.99 29.45 -26.03
CA PRO A 122 18.54 29.68 -26.15
C PRO A 122 17.87 28.73 -27.17
N VAL A 123 18.60 27.75 -27.73
CA VAL A 123 18.12 26.91 -28.84
C VAL A 123 16.85 26.15 -28.45
N ARG A 124 16.79 25.59 -27.23
CA ARG A 124 15.57 24.90 -26.75
C ARG A 124 14.37 25.84 -26.65
N GLU A 125 14.54 27.01 -26.04
CA GLU A 125 13.49 28.03 -25.94
C GLU A 125 12.99 28.45 -27.33
N LEU A 126 13.91 28.78 -28.24
CA LEU A 126 13.59 29.20 -29.59
C LEU A 126 12.95 28.08 -30.40
N ALA A 127 13.32 26.82 -30.17
CA ALA A 127 12.69 25.67 -30.79
C ALA A 127 11.23 25.54 -30.33
N MET A 128 10.95 25.60 -29.02
CA MET A 128 9.55 25.59 -28.52
C MET A 128 8.73 26.75 -29.11
N ARG A 129 9.32 27.95 -29.21
CA ARG A 129 8.67 29.12 -29.83
C ARG A 129 8.47 28.97 -31.34
N ALA A 130 9.41 28.36 -32.05
CA ALA A 130 9.30 28.07 -33.47
C ALA A 130 8.17 27.05 -33.72
N ILE A 131 8.10 25.98 -32.92
CA ILE A 131 7.03 24.98 -33.00
C ILE A 131 5.67 25.60 -32.68
N THR A 132 5.60 26.48 -31.67
CA THR A 132 4.40 27.25 -31.32
C THR A 132 3.84 27.97 -32.55
N VAL A 133 4.65 28.75 -33.26
CA VAL A 133 4.17 29.51 -34.42
C VAL A 133 3.93 28.61 -35.64
N LEU A 134 4.70 27.53 -35.81
CA LEU A 134 4.47 26.55 -36.87
C LEU A 134 3.16 25.79 -36.69
N SER A 135 2.70 25.59 -35.44
CA SER A 135 1.41 24.97 -35.16
C SER A 135 0.22 25.76 -35.73
N SER A 136 0.41 27.06 -35.99
CA SER A 136 -0.58 27.95 -36.59
C SER A 136 -0.50 28.00 -38.12
N VAL A 137 0.47 27.34 -38.75
CA VAL A 137 0.70 27.34 -40.21
C VAL A 137 0.25 26.01 -40.82
N GLY A 138 -1.01 25.97 -41.29
CA GLY A 138 -1.52 24.89 -42.15
C GLY A 138 -1.35 23.47 -41.59
N THR A 139 -1.07 22.50 -42.48
CA THR A 139 -0.82 21.10 -42.14
C THR A 139 0.68 20.75 -42.02
N VAL A 140 1.56 21.75 -41.79
CA VAL A 140 3.04 21.57 -41.72
C VAL A 140 3.47 20.52 -40.70
N LEU A 141 2.76 20.43 -39.57
CA LEU A 141 3.07 19.47 -38.50
C LEU A 141 2.33 18.13 -38.66
N GLU A 142 1.47 17.96 -39.67
CA GLU A 142 0.65 16.75 -39.83
C GLU A 142 1.53 15.50 -39.98
N GLY A 143 1.22 14.44 -39.22
CA GLY A 143 2.03 13.21 -39.15
C GLY A 143 3.36 13.32 -38.40
N LYS A 144 3.83 14.53 -38.05
CA LYS A 144 5.14 14.77 -37.39
C LYS A 144 5.04 15.30 -35.95
N ARG A 145 3.83 15.60 -35.46
CA ARG A 145 3.60 16.14 -34.11
C ARG A 145 4.17 15.26 -33.00
N ARG A 146 3.92 13.95 -33.07
CA ARG A 146 4.34 12.98 -32.04
C ARG A 146 5.85 12.93 -31.88
N SER A 147 6.59 12.69 -32.95
CA SER A 147 8.06 12.61 -32.92
C SER A 147 8.70 13.93 -32.47
N LEU A 148 8.09 15.05 -32.82
CA LEU A 148 8.52 16.38 -32.40
C LEU A 148 8.26 16.62 -30.90
N LEU A 149 7.09 16.22 -30.39
CA LEU A 149 6.76 16.28 -28.96
C LEU A 149 7.69 15.39 -28.13
N GLU A 150 7.98 14.18 -28.59
CA GLU A 150 8.93 13.25 -27.96
C GLU A 150 10.34 13.87 -27.86
N ALA A 151 10.81 14.55 -28.91
CA ALA A 151 12.08 15.28 -28.90
C ALA A 151 12.04 16.48 -27.94
N CYS A 152 10.95 17.24 -27.92
CA CYS A 152 10.75 18.36 -27.00
C CYS A 152 10.79 17.89 -25.53
N ILE A 153 10.00 16.87 -25.20
CA ILE A 153 9.96 16.25 -23.87
C ILE A 153 11.35 15.75 -23.47
N SER A 154 12.01 14.97 -24.33
CA SER A 154 13.33 14.41 -24.07
C SER A 154 14.39 15.50 -23.82
N SER A 155 14.27 16.64 -24.48
CA SER A 155 15.21 17.77 -24.35
C SER A 155 15.01 18.60 -23.09
N VAL A 156 13.75 18.76 -22.60
CA VAL A 156 13.41 19.67 -21.50
C VAL A 156 13.22 18.95 -20.17
N PHE A 157 12.57 17.79 -20.16
CA PHE A 157 12.16 17.14 -18.92
C PHE A 157 13.32 16.54 -18.12
N TRP A 158 14.49 16.33 -18.72
CA TRP A 158 15.67 15.77 -18.05
C TRP A 158 16.68 16.82 -17.58
N LEU A 159 16.34 18.10 -17.66
CA LEU A 159 17.18 19.19 -17.18
C LEU A 159 17.35 19.13 -15.64
N PRO A 160 18.56 19.30 -15.09
CA PRO A 160 18.76 19.31 -13.63
C PRO A 160 18.05 20.51 -12.99
N SER A 161 17.34 20.29 -11.87
CA SER A 161 16.49 21.31 -11.21
C SER A 161 17.12 21.89 -9.94
N ASN A 162 18.45 21.82 -9.79
CA ASN A 162 19.10 22.33 -8.57
C ASN A 162 18.76 23.82 -8.37
N LYS A 163 18.56 24.25 -7.12
CA LYS A 163 18.16 25.64 -6.78
C LYS A 163 19.11 26.68 -7.41
N GLY A 164 20.38 26.30 -7.61
CA GLY A 164 21.37 27.12 -8.29
C GLY A 164 21.09 27.35 -9.78
N MET A 165 20.65 26.36 -10.55
CA MET A 165 20.37 26.48 -11.99
C MET A 165 19.11 27.30 -12.25
N ARG A 166 18.04 27.11 -11.46
CA ARG A 166 16.82 27.92 -11.58
C ARG A 166 17.07 29.42 -11.36
N GLN A 167 18.05 29.77 -10.51
CA GLN A 167 18.39 31.17 -10.20
C GLN A 167 19.53 31.73 -11.06
N ARG A 168 20.47 30.89 -11.53
CA ARG A 168 21.66 31.34 -12.27
C ARG A 168 21.51 31.24 -13.79
N ASN A 169 20.54 30.48 -14.30
CA ASN A 169 20.38 30.27 -15.74
C ASN A 169 19.17 31.03 -16.28
N ARG A 170 19.44 32.10 -17.04
CA ARG A 170 18.41 32.98 -17.63
C ARG A 170 17.44 32.26 -18.57
N TYR A 171 17.84 31.15 -19.18
CA TYR A 171 17.04 30.44 -20.18
C TYR A 171 16.12 29.38 -19.57
N TYR A 172 16.31 29.04 -18.29
CA TYR A 172 15.61 27.90 -17.70
C TYR A 172 14.10 28.14 -17.59
N SER A 173 13.68 29.27 -17.01
CA SER A 173 12.27 29.62 -16.91
C SER A 173 11.67 29.88 -18.29
N THR A 174 12.37 30.62 -19.16
CA THR A 174 11.88 30.95 -20.50
C THR A 174 11.66 29.72 -21.36
N THR A 175 12.51 28.69 -21.24
CA THR A 175 12.30 27.41 -21.96
C THR A 175 11.06 26.68 -21.47
N LEU A 176 10.81 26.64 -20.16
CA LEU A 176 9.62 25.99 -19.59
C LEU A 176 8.34 26.76 -19.95
N ASP A 177 8.35 28.08 -19.89
CA ASP A 177 7.22 28.93 -20.28
C ASP A 177 6.94 28.80 -21.79
N ALA A 178 7.99 28.74 -22.62
CA ALA A 178 7.84 28.50 -24.05
C ALA A 178 7.26 27.11 -24.34
N MET A 179 7.60 26.10 -23.54
CA MET A 179 7.02 24.76 -23.67
C MET A 179 5.53 24.74 -23.28
N ASP A 180 5.11 25.49 -22.25
CA ASP A 180 3.69 25.62 -21.90
C ASP A 180 2.88 26.18 -23.05
N VAL A 181 3.36 27.29 -23.61
CA VAL A 181 2.70 27.96 -24.74
C VAL A 181 2.68 27.05 -25.96
N MET A 182 3.75 26.29 -26.20
CA MET A 182 3.79 25.30 -27.28
C MET A 182 2.74 24.21 -27.08
N LEU A 183 2.67 23.58 -25.91
CA LEU A 183 1.69 22.52 -25.64
C LEU A 183 0.24 23.04 -25.76
N GLU A 184 -0.02 24.23 -25.22
CA GLU A 184 -1.31 24.90 -25.31
C GLU A 184 -1.72 25.17 -26.77
N THR A 185 -0.83 25.80 -27.55
CA THR A 185 -1.10 26.15 -28.95
C THR A 185 -1.22 24.92 -29.85
N MET A 186 -0.46 23.85 -29.60
CA MET A 186 -0.60 22.60 -30.35
C MET A 186 -1.98 21.96 -30.17
N VAL A 187 -2.57 22.05 -28.97
CA VAL A 187 -3.94 21.58 -28.73
C VAL A 187 -4.94 22.49 -29.42
N PHE A 188 -4.86 23.81 -29.22
CA PHE A 188 -5.89 24.74 -29.71
C PHE A 188 -5.84 25.00 -31.23
N ASN A 189 -4.68 24.85 -31.87
CA ASN A 189 -4.55 25.01 -33.33
C ASN A 189 -4.79 23.70 -34.09
N SER A 190 -5.09 22.60 -33.39
CA SER A 190 -5.45 21.34 -34.04
C SER A 190 -6.86 21.41 -34.65
N PRO A 191 -7.11 20.76 -35.80
CA PRO A 191 -8.43 20.77 -36.42
C PRO A 191 -9.47 20.14 -35.48
N PRO A 192 -10.71 20.66 -35.38
CA PRO A 192 -11.72 20.26 -34.41
C PRO A 192 -11.91 18.74 -34.18
N PRO A 193 -11.95 17.86 -35.22
CA PRO A 193 -12.11 16.43 -34.97
C PRO A 193 -10.94 15.79 -34.23
N ARG A 194 -9.73 16.36 -34.35
CA ARG A 194 -8.46 15.83 -33.81
C ARG A 194 -8.03 16.45 -32.49
N VAL A 195 -8.65 17.54 -32.02
CA VAL A 195 -8.26 18.22 -30.77
C VAL A 195 -8.31 17.27 -29.56
N VAL A 196 -9.30 16.39 -29.52
CA VAL A 196 -9.43 15.37 -28.46
C VAL A 196 -8.31 14.33 -28.53
N GLU A 197 -7.94 13.90 -29.73
CA GLU A 197 -6.86 12.92 -29.95
C GLU A 197 -5.51 13.50 -29.57
N GLU A 198 -5.25 14.75 -29.95
CA GLU A 198 -4.02 15.47 -29.61
C GLU A 198 -3.92 15.75 -28.11
N LEU A 199 -5.02 16.16 -27.47
CA LEU A 199 -5.07 16.34 -26.03
C LEU A 199 -4.85 15.02 -25.29
N GLN A 200 -5.53 13.94 -25.71
CA GLN A 200 -5.33 12.60 -25.16
C GLN A 200 -3.85 12.19 -25.27
N HIS A 201 -3.25 12.35 -26.44
CA HIS A 201 -1.86 11.98 -26.68
C HIS A 201 -0.86 12.78 -25.84
N ILE A 202 -1.03 14.10 -25.72
CA ILE A 202 -0.19 14.95 -24.87
C ILE A 202 -0.32 14.53 -23.40
N LEU A 203 -1.54 14.30 -22.92
CA LEU A 203 -1.78 13.88 -21.54
C LEU A 203 -1.21 12.48 -21.24
N GLU A 204 -1.28 11.53 -22.18
CA GLU A 204 -0.64 10.21 -22.07
C GLU A 204 0.88 10.33 -21.92
N MET A 205 1.55 11.11 -22.80
CA MET A 205 2.99 11.32 -22.67
C MET A 205 3.38 12.01 -21.36
N LEU A 206 2.56 12.93 -20.86
CA LEU A 206 2.81 13.59 -19.58
C LEU A 206 2.55 12.65 -18.39
N LEU A 207 1.61 11.70 -18.52
CA LEU A 207 1.35 10.68 -17.51
C LEU A 207 2.54 9.73 -17.38
N ASP A 208 3.12 9.28 -18.50
CA ASP A 208 4.33 8.43 -18.49
C ASP A 208 5.51 9.11 -17.75
N LEU A 209 5.60 10.44 -17.82
CA LEU A 209 6.62 11.24 -17.13
C LEU A 209 6.32 11.42 -15.63
N ILE A 210 5.05 11.39 -15.23
CA ILE A 210 4.66 11.39 -13.82
C ILE A 210 5.14 10.12 -13.12
N ASP A 211 5.12 8.99 -13.82
CA ASP A 211 5.51 7.69 -13.26
C ASP A 211 7.04 7.48 -13.27
N SER A 212 7.82 8.51 -13.62
CA SER A 212 9.29 8.48 -13.59
C SER A 212 9.86 8.46 -12.17
N GLU A 213 10.93 7.70 -11.93
CA GLU A 213 11.66 7.71 -10.64
C GLU A 213 12.28 9.07 -10.29
N ASN A 214 12.44 9.97 -11.26
CA ASN A 214 13.09 11.26 -11.05
C ASN A 214 12.10 12.33 -10.58
N THR A 215 12.19 12.71 -9.30
CA THR A 215 11.34 13.75 -8.69
C THR A 215 11.30 15.10 -9.43
N ASP A 216 12.38 15.48 -10.13
CA ASP A 216 12.40 16.72 -10.93
C ASP A 216 11.59 16.58 -12.23
N VAL A 217 11.60 15.39 -12.84
CA VAL A 217 10.79 15.05 -14.02
C VAL A 217 9.31 15.03 -13.63
N GLN A 218 8.97 14.33 -12.54
CA GLN A 218 7.61 14.27 -12.00
C GLN A 218 7.07 15.68 -11.72
N MET A 219 7.86 16.53 -11.05
CA MET A 219 7.48 17.90 -10.75
C MET A 219 7.20 18.71 -12.01
N ARG A 220 8.07 18.61 -13.02
CA ARG A 220 7.84 19.29 -14.30
C ARG A 220 6.56 18.80 -14.97
N ALA A 221 6.33 17.49 -15.01
CA ALA A 221 5.13 16.89 -15.60
C ALA A 221 3.86 17.42 -14.93
N VAL A 222 3.80 17.35 -13.60
CA VAL A 222 2.66 17.84 -12.81
C VAL A 222 2.43 19.34 -13.03
N GLU A 223 3.48 20.16 -13.09
CA GLU A 223 3.33 21.59 -13.37
C GLU A 223 2.80 21.86 -14.79
N ARG A 224 3.28 21.12 -15.80
CA ARG A 224 2.84 21.29 -17.19
C ARG A 224 1.40 20.83 -17.39
N ILE A 225 1.02 19.72 -16.77
CA ILE A 225 -0.37 19.27 -16.72
C ILE A 225 -1.25 20.32 -16.05
N GLY A 226 -0.80 20.93 -14.96
CA GLY A 226 -1.55 21.97 -14.27
C GLY A 226 -1.73 23.24 -15.11
N ASN A 227 -0.71 23.66 -15.84
CA ASN A 227 -0.77 24.83 -16.72
C ASN A 227 -1.66 24.56 -17.95
N LEU A 228 -1.54 23.38 -18.56
CA LEU A 228 -2.43 22.96 -19.65
C LEU A 228 -3.88 22.85 -19.17
N SER A 229 -4.12 22.24 -18.00
CA SER A 229 -5.46 22.15 -17.40
C SER A 229 -6.07 23.52 -17.12
N TYR A 230 -5.25 24.48 -16.67
CA TYR A 230 -5.68 25.88 -16.50
C TYR A 230 -6.10 26.51 -17.83
N ALA A 231 -5.27 26.41 -18.87
CA ALA A 231 -5.59 26.92 -20.20
C ALA A 231 -6.90 26.31 -20.73
N LEU A 232 -7.05 24.98 -20.61
CA LEU A 232 -8.28 24.27 -20.99
C LEU A 232 -9.52 24.76 -20.21
N SER A 233 -9.38 25.05 -18.92
CA SER A 233 -10.48 25.56 -18.07
C SER A 233 -10.87 27.01 -18.37
N THR A 234 -9.96 27.81 -18.92
CA THR A 234 -10.23 29.22 -19.26
C THR A 234 -10.76 29.39 -20.69
N GLN A 235 -10.65 28.35 -21.52
CA GLN A 235 -11.13 28.35 -22.89
C GLN A 235 -12.66 28.42 -22.95
N LYS A 236 -13.18 29.53 -23.50
CA LYS A 236 -14.62 29.82 -23.55
C LYS A 236 -15.35 29.13 -24.73
N HIS A 237 -14.63 28.85 -25.82
CA HIS A 237 -15.21 28.39 -27.08
C HIS A 237 -14.62 27.02 -27.43
N TRP A 238 -15.44 25.99 -27.27
CA TRP A 238 -15.16 24.62 -27.71
C TRP A 238 -16.15 24.25 -28.81
N PRO A 239 -15.72 23.59 -29.90
CA PRO A 239 -16.63 23.02 -30.88
C PRO A 239 -17.68 22.12 -30.21
N ASP A 240 -18.92 22.10 -30.70
CA ASP A 240 -19.99 21.31 -30.06
C ASP A 240 -19.66 19.81 -30.03
N ASP A 241 -19.02 19.29 -31.07
CA ASP A 241 -18.54 17.90 -31.17
C ASP A 241 -17.43 17.55 -30.17
N PHE A 242 -16.69 18.54 -29.67
CA PHE A 242 -15.64 18.33 -28.67
C PHE A 242 -16.24 17.90 -27.31
N ARG A 243 -17.45 18.38 -27.01
CA ARG A 243 -18.10 18.16 -25.71
C ARG A 243 -18.57 16.71 -25.56
N THR A 244 -18.99 16.06 -26.64
CA THR A 244 -19.57 14.71 -26.63
C THR A 244 -18.53 13.59 -26.65
N LYS A 245 -17.29 13.85 -27.08
CA LYS A 245 -16.22 12.85 -27.11
C LYS A 245 -15.62 12.61 -25.72
N GLN A 246 -15.43 11.34 -25.34
CA GLN A 246 -14.74 10.97 -24.11
C GLN A 246 -13.21 11.15 -24.26
N ILE A 247 -12.54 11.45 -23.13
CA ILE A 247 -11.07 11.52 -23.04
C ILE A 247 -10.67 10.50 -21.97
N PRO A 248 -10.40 9.23 -22.34
CA PRO A 248 -10.24 8.14 -21.38
C PRO A 248 -9.12 8.34 -20.35
N ILE A 249 -8.07 9.10 -20.68
CA ILE A 249 -6.89 9.29 -19.81
C ILE A 249 -7.20 10.12 -18.55
N LEU A 250 -8.31 10.87 -18.53
CA LEU A 250 -8.62 11.82 -17.46
C LEU A 250 -8.74 11.15 -16.09
N GLY A 251 -9.34 9.96 -16.02
CA GLY A 251 -9.48 9.22 -14.77
C GLY A 251 -8.14 8.78 -14.19
N GLN A 252 -7.24 8.25 -15.03
CA GLN A 252 -5.89 7.86 -14.64
C GLN A 252 -5.07 9.07 -14.18
N LEU A 253 -5.15 10.17 -14.93
CA LEU A 253 -4.46 11.42 -14.61
C LEU A 253 -4.95 12.02 -13.28
N LEU A 254 -6.26 12.07 -13.07
CA LEU A 254 -6.84 12.51 -11.79
C LEU A 254 -6.42 11.61 -10.64
N GLY A 255 -6.40 10.29 -10.85
CA GLY A 255 -5.92 9.32 -9.86
C GLY A 255 -4.47 9.57 -9.46
N ARG A 256 -3.55 9.69 -10.43
CA ARG A 256 -2.14 10.01 -10.15
C ARG A 256 -1.98 11.36 -9.43
N LEU A 257 -2.66 12.40 -9.91
CA LEU A 257 -2.62 13.73 -9.27
C LEU A 257 -3.14 13.69 -7.82
N LEU A 258 -4.15 12.84 -7.55
CA LEU A 258 -4.66 12.61 -6.20
C LEU A 258 -3.60 11.98 -5.29
N CYS A 259 -2.84 11.00 -5.78
CA CYS A 259 -1.70 10.42 -5.03
C CYS A 259 -0.67 11.50 -4.63
N PHE A 260 -0.29 12.38 -5.57
CA PHE A 260 0.64 13.48 -5.26
C PHE A 260 0.03 14.56 -4.34
N GLN A 261 -1.29 14.70 -4.30
CA GLN A 261 -1.97 15.58 -3.35
C GLN A 261 -1.92 15.01 -1.93
N PHE A 262 -1.95 13.68 -1.81
CA PHE A 262 -1.84 12.97 -0.54
C PHE A 262 -0.39 12.98 -0.01
N SER A 263 0.60 12.82 -0.89
CA SER A 263 2.01 12.73 -0.47
C SER A 263 2.59 14.02 0.13
N GLU A 264 3.66 13.87 0.92
CA GLU A 264 4.44 14.99 1.44
C GLU A 264 5.54 15.38 0.46
N GLY A 265 5.44 16.56 -0.14
CA GLY A 265 6.49 16.99 -1.05
C GLY A 265 6.24 18.32 -1.72
N LYS A 266 7.25 18.74 -2.49
CA LYS A 266 7.18 19.95 -3.32
C LYS A 266 6.12 19.82 -4.42
N THR A 267 5.76 18.60 -4.81
CA THR A 267 4.77 18.29 -5.84
C THR A 267 3.33 18.49 -5.36
N LYS A 268 3.06 18.45 -4.05
CA LYS A 268 1.70 18.55 -3.48
C LYS A 268 0.92 19.78 -3.94
N HIS A 269 1.52 20.97 -3.87
CA HIS A 269 0.85 22.20 -4.27
C HIS A 269 0.55 22.23 -5.77
N SER A 270 1.53 21.85 -6.59
CA SER A 270 1.37 21.77 -8.05
C SER A 270 0.34 20.72 -8.45
N ALA A 271 0.33 19.55 -7.80
CA ALA A 271 -0.63 18.47 -8.03
C ALA A 271 -2.04 18.89 -7.64
N SER A 272 -2.21 19.53 -6.48
CA SER A 272 -3.50 20.08 -6.05
C SER A 272 -4.03 21.09 -7.06
N ARG A 273 -3.16 21.97 -7.58
CA ARG A 273 -3.50 22.97 -8.60
C ARG A 273 -3.91 22.33 -9.92
N ALA A 274 -3.15 21.33 -10.37
CA ALA A 274 -3.48 20.57 -11.57
C ALA A 274 -4.81 19.82 -11.42
N PHE A 275 -5.02 19.13 -10.30
CA PHE A 275 -6.25 18.41 -9.98
C PHE A 275 -7.47 19.33 -9.98
N TYR A 276 -7.36 20.51 -9.36
CA TYR A 276 -8.42 21.51 -9.33
C TYR A 276 -8.82 21.98 -10.74
N TYR A 277 -7.86 22.42 -11.55
CA TYR A 277 -8.18 22.93 -12.89
C TYR A 277 -8.64 21.84 -13.84
N LEU A 278 -8.14 20.62 -13.69
CA LEU A 278 -8.61 19.48 -14.48
C LEU A 278 -10.07 19.13 -14.12
N CYS A 279 -10.42 19.12 -12.83
CA CYS A 279 -11.80 18.96 -12.38
C CYS A 279 -12.70 20.09 -12.92
N GLN A 280 -12.22 21.34 -12.93
CA GLN A 280 -12.95 22.48 -13.48
C GLN A 280 -13.19 22.33 -14.99
N PHE A 281 -12.17 21.91 -15.74
CA PHE A 281 -12.30 21.63 -17.18
C PHE A 281 -13.34 20.54 -17.45
N ILE A 282 -13.30 19.43 -16.70
CA ILE A 282 -14.26 18.33 -16.83
C ILE A 282 -15.68 18.81 -16.50
N PHE A 283 -15.83 19.61 -15.45
CA PHE A 283 -17.11 20.23 -15.09
C PHE A 283 -17.67 21.10 -16.22
N ASP A 284 -16.85 22.01 -16.76
CA ASP A 284 -17.28 22.93 -17.82
C ASP A 284 -17.62 22.21 -19.13
N LYS A 285 -16.91 21.12 -19.42
CA LYS A 285 -17.21 20.21 -20.53
C LYS A 285 -18.57 19.52 -20.36
N ASN A 286 -18.85 18.99 -19.17
CA ASN A 286 -20.02 18.15 -18.90
C ASN A 286 -21.30 18.91 -18.49
N ARG A 287 -21.23 20.22 -18.23
CA ARG A 287 -22.35 21.06 -17.75
C ARG A 287 -23.61 21.05 -18.63
N ARG A 288 -23.53 20.61 -19.89
CA ARG A 288 -24.65 20.63 -20.87
C ARG A 288 -25.11 19.26 -21.38
N ILE A 289 -24.51 18.15 -20.93
CA ILE A 289 -24.72 16.80 -21.52
C ILE A 289 -25.59 15.90 -20.60
N SER A 290 -26.71 16.42 -20.07
CA SER A 290 -27.80 15.64 -19.45
C SER A 290 -27.62 15.17 -17.99
N TYR A 291 -28.36 15.82 -17.08
CA TYR A 291 -29.19 15.30 -15.95
C TYR A 291 -30.02 16.50 -15.41
N PRO A 292 -31.18 16.32 -14.72
CA PRO A 292 -32.10 17.43 -14.44
C PRO A 292 -31.42 18.50 -13.57
N GLU A 293 -31.35 19.72 -14.11
CA GLU A 293 -30.64 20.87 -13.56
C GLU A 293 -31.01 21.23 -12.10
N GLU A 294 -32.16 20.80 -11.60
CA GLU A 294 -32.67 21.19 -10.28
C GLU A 294 -31.96 20.52 -9.09
N TYR A 295 -31.50 19.27 -9.22
CA TYR A 295 -30.84 18.55 -8.11
C TYR A 295 -29.42 19.08 -7.83
N TYR A 296 -28.64 19.33 -8.89
CA TYR A 296 -27.24 19.75 -8.77
C TYR A 296 -27.09 21.23 -8.42
N ARG A 297 -27.97 22.10 -8.94
CA ARG A 297 -27.93 23.56 -8.67
C ARG A 297 -28.21 23.89 -7.19
N LYS A 298 -28.93 23.02 -6.49
CA LYS A 298 -29.29 23.17 -5.06
C LYS A 298 -28.25 22.55 -4.12
N HIS A 299 -27.41 21.61 -4.58
CA HIS A 299 -26.56 20.78 -3.71
C HIS A 299 -25.05 20.74 -4.06
N LEU A 300 -24.64 21.18 -5.27
CA LEU A 300 -23.24 21.35 -5.65
C LEU A 300 -22.98 22.81 -6.03
N ARG A 301 -22.57 23.62 -5.05
CA ARG A 301 -21.71 24.78 -5.34
C ARG A 301 -20.29 24.27 -5.16
N LEU A 302 -19.56 24.08 -6.26
CA LEU A 302 -18.11 23.87 -6.16
C LEU A 302 -17.54 25.01 -5.31
N PRO A 303 -16.64 24.72 -4.35
CA PRO A 303 -15.92 25.75 -3.62
C PRO A 303 -15.36 26.78 -4.61
N VAL A 304 -15.72 28.05 -4.44
CA VAL A 304 -15.44 29.13 -5.40
C VAL A 304 -13.93 29.39 -5.53
N THR A 305 -13.13 28.92 -4.56
CA THR A 305 -11.70 29.18 -4.50
C THR A 305 -10.90 27.89 -4.33
N PHE A 306 -9.74 27.85 -4.98
CA PHE A 306 -8.74 26.79 -4.89
C PHE A 306 -8.43 26.37 -3.44
N LEU A 307 -8.30 27.32 -2.52
CA LEU A 307 -8.00 27.04 -1.11
C LEU A 307 -9.12 26.30 -0.39
N GLN A 308 -10.39 26.65 -0.67
CA GLN A 308 -11.53 25.93 -0.10
C GLN A 308 -11.68 24.52 -0.69
N TRP A 309 -11.31 24.36 -1.96
CA TRP A 309 -11.30 23.06 -2.63
C TRP A 309 -10.28 22.10 -2.01
N CYS A 310 -9.02 22.53 -1.87
CA CYS A 310 -7.95 21.70 -1.33
C CYS A 310 -8.25 21.15 0.08
N ASN A 311 -9.00 21.91 0.88
CA ASN A 311 -9.35 21.54 2.26
C ASN A 311 -10.66 20.75 2.38
N ASN A 312 -11.35 20.44 1.26
CA ASN A 312 -12.67 19.82 1.29
C ASN A 312 -12.76 18.57 0.42
N ILE A 313 -12.16 17.47 0.90
CA ILE A 313 -12.19 16.14 0.23
C ILE A 313 -13.64 15.69 -0.05
N ARG A 314 -14.59 16.04 0.82
CA ARG A 314 -16.01 15.68 0.61
C ARG A 314 -16.61 16.39 -0.61
N ALA A 315 -16.26 17.65 -0.84
CA ALA A 315 -16.67 18.36 -2.04
C ALA A 315 -15.99 17.80 -3.29
N GLN A 316 -14.71 17.39 -3.18
CA GLN A 316 -13.98 16.72 -4.26
C GLN A 316 -14.68 15.42 -4.67
N ILE A 317 -14.94 14.51 -3.72
CA ILE A 317 -15.62 13.23 -3.96
C ILE A 317 -16.97 13.44 -4.64
N LYS A 318 -17.80 14.35 -4.12
CA LYS A 318 -19.10 14.65 -4.72
C LYS A 318 -18.99 15.17 -6.15
N ALA A 319 -17.99 15.99 -6.47
CA ALA A 319 -17.78 16.44 -7.84
C ALA A 319 -17.39 15.26 -8.75
N LEU A 320 -16.47 14.40 -8.30
CA LEU A 320 -16.03 13.22 -9.07
C LEU A 320 -17.20 12.25 -9.34
N GLU A 321 -18.08 12.04 -8.36
CA GLU A 321 -19.29 11.20 -8.51
C GLU A 321 -20.24 11.69 -9.61
N CYS A 322 -20.35 13.01 -9.78
CA CYS A 322 -21.32 13.62 -10.69
C CYS A 322 -20.85 13.66 -12.15
N TYR A 323 -19.54 13.76 -12.38
CA TYR A 323 -19.01 14.13 -13.70
C TYR A 323 -18.12 13.07 -14.34
N LEU A 324 -17.67 12.06 -13.60
CA LEU A 324 -16.81 11.01 -14.14
C LEU A 324 -17.59 9.77 -14.58
N THR A 325 -17.10 9.15 -15.65
CA THR A 325 -17.57 7.85 -16.09
C THR A 325 -17.23 6.75 -15.08
N PRO A 326 -17.92 5.60 -15.12
CA PRO A 326 -17.62 4.47 -14.22
C PRO A 326 -16.16 4.00 -14.29
N SER A 327 -15.56 3.94 -15.48
CA SER A 327 -14.15 3.55 -15.69
C SER A 327 -13.18 4.56 -15.10
N GLU A 328 -13.42 5.86 -15.28
CA GLU A 328 -12.59 6.93 -14.69
C GLU A 328 -12.60 6.89 -13.16
N ARG A 329 -13.77 6.61 -12.55
CA ARG A 329 -13.90 6.43 -11.10
C ARG A 329 -13.12 5.23 -10.58
N THR A 330 -13.10 4.12 -11.32
CA THR A 330 -12.28 2.95 -10.98
C THR A 330 -10.80 3.32 -10.90
N TYR A 331 -10.27 4.07 -11.87
CA TYR A 331 -8.86 4.49 -11.84
C TYR A 331 -8.52 5.33 -10.62
N ILE A 332 -9.43 6.22 -10.21
CA ILE A 332 -9.25 7.01 -8.97
C ILE A 332 -9.26 6.12 -7.73
N MET A 333 -10.14 5.09 -7.69
CA MET A 333 -10.12 4.13 -6.59
C MET A 333 -8.82 3.35 -6.51
N LEU A 334 -8.31 2.86 -7.64
CA LEU A 334 -7.04 2.12 -7.70
C LEU A 334 -5.89 3.00 -7.23
N ALA A 335 -5.82 4.24 -7.73
CA ALA A 335 -4.82 5.21 -7.29
C ALA A 335 -4.90 5.50 -5.77
N ALA A 336 -6.10 5.62 -5.21
CA ALA A 336 -6.28 5.79 -3.77
C ALA A 336 -5.87 4.54 -2.96
N ILE A 337 -6.07 3.34 -3.48
CA ILE A 337 -5.60 2.09 -2.86
C ILE A 337 -4.07 2.01 -2.92
N GLU A 338 -3.47 2.29 -4.08
CA GLU A 338 -2.01 2.35 -4.27
C GLU A 338 -1.35 3.38 -3.34
N ALA A 339 -1.96 4.56 -3.17
CA ALA A 339 -1.44 5.60 -2.28
C ALA A 339 -1.42 5.21 -0.78
N MET A 340 -2.10 4.13 -0.39
CA MET A 340 -1.97 3.55 0.96
C MET A 340 -0.73 2.65 1.12
N GLN A 341 0.09 2.48 0.09
CA GLN A 341 1.37 1.75 0.20
C GLN A 341 2.55 2.70 0.47
N ASP A 342 2.39 4.00 0.21
CA ASP A 342 3.47 4.99 0.24
C ASP A 342 3.89 5.37 1.66
N SER A 343 5.08 4.92 2.10
CA SER A 343 5.76 5.12 3.41
C SER A 343 5.64 6.48 4.15
N SER A 344 5.08 7.54 3.56
CA SER A 344 4.81 8.83 4.20
C SER A 344 3.58 8.79 5.12
N THR A 345 3.72 9.20 6.39
CA THR A 345 2.65 9.07 7.40
C THR A 345 1.37 9.86 7.09
N SER A 346 1.47 11.01 6.40
CA SER A 346 0.28 11.80 6.05
C SER A 346 -0.37 11.40 4.72
N GLY A 347 0.37 10.79 3.79
CA GLY A 347 -0.15 10.26 2.53
C GLY A 347 -1.16 9.13 2.76
N HIS A 348 -0.78 8.15 3.59
CA HIS A 348 -1.66 7.06 4.01
C HIS A 348 -2.97 7.57 4.61
N HIS A 349 -2.91 8.53 5.54
CA HIS A 349 -4.10 9.05 6.21
C HIS A 349 -5.07 9.75 5.24
N ALA A 350 -4.55 10.53 4.28
CA ALA A 350 -5.39 11.22 3.31
C ALA A 350 -6.06 10.24 2.33
N ALA A 351 -5.32 9.23 1.85
CA ALA A 351 -5.84 8.15 1.00
C ALA A 351 -6.91 7.32 1.72
N ARG A 352 -6.63 6.90 2.96
CA ARG A 352 -7.59 6.20 3.83
C ARG A 352 -8.87 7.01 4.02
N HIS A 353 -8.73 8.29 4.37
CA HIS A 353 -9.88 9.17 4.59
C HIS A 353 -10.71 9.38 3.31
N PHE A 354 -10.06 9.46 2.14
CA PHE A 354 -10.74 9.49 0.85
C PHE A 354 -11.57 8.22 0.60
N LEU A 355 -10.96 7.04 0.76
CA LEU A 355 -11.65 5.75 0.56
C LEU A 355 -12.84 5.60 1.51
N GLN A 356 -12.67 5.92 2.80
CA GLN A 356 -13.76 5.86 3.78
C GLN A 356 -14.94 6.78 3.42
N LEU A 357 -14.67 7.96 2.87
CA LEU A 357 -15.72 8.88 2.41
C LEU A 357 -16.39 8.40 1.13
N ALA A 358 -15.62 7.87 0.17
CA ALA A 358 -16.15 7.30 -1.07
C ALA A 358 -17.05 6.09 -0.81
N MET A 359 -16.72 5.28 0.21
CA MET A 359 -17.54 4.12 0.61
C MET A 359 -18.90 4.48 1.21
N ARG A 360 -19.19 5.76 1.47
CA ARG A 360 -20.55 6.21 1.84
C ARG A 360 -21.53 6.20 0.65
N SER A 361 -21.03 6.12 -0.58
CA SER A 361 -21.77 6.18 -1.84
C SER A 361 -21.29 5.07 -2.79
N PRO A 362 -21.34 3.80 -2.36
CA PRO A 362 -20.69 2.68 -3.07
C PRO A 362 -21.23 2.44 -4.48
N ASP A 363 -22.49 2.80 -4.74
CA ASP A 363 -23.14 2.62 -6.04
C ASP A 363 -22.46 3.44 -7.16
N PHE A 364 -21.70 4.50 -6.80
CA PHE A 364 -20.92 5.28 -7.75
C PHE A 364 -19.50 4.74 -7.93
N TRP A 365 -18.88 4.27 -6.86
CA TRP A 365 -17.45 3.94 -6.88
C TRP A 365 -17.18 2.50 -7.30
N LEU A 366 -18.06 1.55 -6.97
CA LEU A 366 -17.84 0.10 -7.18
C LEU A 366 -18.28 -0.37 -8.58
N SER A 367 -17.74 0.25 -9.62
CA SER A 367 -18.13 -0.01 -11.01
C SER A 367 -17.43 -1.23 -11.63
N ASP A 368 -16.13 -1.38 -11.40
CA ASP A 368 -15.30 -2.49 -11.90
C ASP A 368 -14.68 -3.25 -10.72
N VAL A 369 -15.46 -4.18 -10.17
CA VAL A 369 -15.08 -4.99 -9.02
C VAL A 369 -13.80 -5.81 -9.25
N PRO A 370 -13.60 -6.50 -10.40
CA PRO A 370 -12.36 -7.24 -10.66
C PRO A 370 -11.09 -6.40 -10.55
N SER A 371 -11.07 -5.21 -11.13
CA SER A 371 -9.91 -4.33 -11.06
C SER A 371 -9.66 -3.85 -9.63
N ILE A 372 -10.72 -3.47 -8.90
CA ILE A 372 -10.63 -3.05 -7.49
C ILE A 372 -10.07 -4.18 -6.61
N VAL A 373 -10.56 -5.41 -6.78
CA VAL A 373 -10.10 -6.58 -6.02
C VAL A 373 -8.61 -6.83 -6.29
N ARG A 374 -8.16 -6.72 -7.54
CA ARG A 374 -6.73 -6.82 -7.88
C ARG A 374 -5.88 -5.76 -7.17
N GLY A 375 -6.33 -4.51 -7.17
CA GLY A 375 -5.64 -3.43 -6.44
C GLY A 375 -5.57 -3.69 -4.92
N ILE A 376 -6.62 -4.30 -4.34
CA ILE A 376 -6.60 -4.73 -2.94
C ILE A 376 -5.56 -5.84 -2.71
N HIS A 377 -5.48 -6.84 -3.60
CA HIS A 377 -4.46 -7.90 -3.52
C HIS A 377 -3.04 -7.32 -3.53
N GLU A 378 -2.75 -6.44 -4.51
CA GLU A 378 -1.45 -5.77 -4.65
C GLU A 378 -1.12 -4.91 -3.42
N CYS A 379 -2.11 -4.23 -2.84
CA CYS A 379 -1.91 -3.45 -1.61
C CYS A 379 -1.59 -4.31 -0.40
N LEU A 380 -2.27 -5.44 -0.22
CA LEU A 380 -2.03 -6.33 0.92
C LEU A 380 -0.66 -7.02 0.88
N GLU A 381 -0.06 -7.15 -0.31
CA GLU A 381 1.30 -7.66 -0.44
C GLU A 381 2.35 -6.72 0.19
N HIS A 382 2.10 -5.41 0.14
CA HIS A 382 3.08 -4.38 0.48
C HIS A 382 2.77 -3.61 1.76
N THR A 383 1.54 -3.68 2.27
CA THR A 383 1.11 -2.92 3.45
C THR A 383 1.30 -3.72 4.75
N SER A 384 1.93 -3.09 5.76
CA SER A 384 2.13 -3.66 7.10
C SER A 384 1.37 -2.94 8.23
N LEU A 385 0.70 -1.82 7.94
CA LEU A 385 -0.04 -1.04 8.93
C LEU A 385 -1.46 -1.58 9.15
N ALA A 386 -1.80 -1.83 10.42
CA ALA A 386 -3.12 -2.32 10.83
C ALA A 386 -4.28 -1.38 10.42
N SER A 387 -4.01 -0.07 10.34
CA SER A 387 -4.97 0.95 9.93
C SER A 387 -5.42 0.80 8.46
N ASP A 388 -4.51 0.37 7.61
CA ASP A 388 -4.73 0.34 6.17
C ASP A 388 -5.43 -0.96 5.80
N VAL A 389 -5.03 -2.05 6.47
CA VAL A 389 -5.75 -3.32 6.50
C VAL A 389 -7.22 -3.10 6.88
N GLU A 390 -7.51 -2.36 7.97
CA GLU A 390 -8.89 -2.03 8.41
C GLU A 390 -9.72 -1.28 7.34
N SER A 391 -9.08 -0.48 6.49
CA SER A 391 -9.78 0.27 5.44
C SER A 391 -10.08 -0.59 4.21
N LEU A 392 -9.15 -1.48 3.84
CA LEU A 392 -9.36 -2.50 2.82
C LEU A 392 -10.45 -3.49 3.24
N ASP A 393 -10.43 -3.86 4.50
CA ASP A 393 -11.45 -4.60 5.23
C ASP A 393 -12.86 -3.97 5.06
N ILE A 394 -13.01 -2.68 5.35
CA ILE A 394 -14.29 -1.98 5.13
C ILE A 394 -14.71 -2.04 3.65
N LEU A 395 -13.76 -1.86 2.72
CA LEU A 395 -14.02 -1.93 1.29
C LEU A 395 -14.50 -3.32 0.84
N LEU A 396 -13.84 -4.39 1.29
CA LEU A 396 -14.23 -5.77 1.02
C LEU A 396 -15.62 -6.09 1.58
N ALA A 397 -15.93 -5.64 2.80
CA ALA A 397 -17.24 -5.82 3.40
C ALA A 397 -18.36 -5.12 2.60
N VAL A 398 -18.11 -3.90 2.12
CA VAL A 398 -19.05 -3.17 1.27
C VAL A 398 -19.24 -3.87 -0.08
N LEU A 399 -18.15 -4.33 -0.72
CA LEU A 399 -18.20 -5.11 -1.97
C LEU A 399 -19.02 -6.40 -1.80
N ALA A 400 -18.81 -7.13 -0.70
CA ALA A 400 -19.54 -8.36 -0.39
C ALA A 400 -21.04 -8.14 -0.20
N HIS A 401 -21.44 -6.96 0.27
CA HIS A 401 -22.85 -6.61 0.44
C HIS A 401 -23.52 -6.13 -0.86
N LYS A 402 -22.81 -5.28 -1.63
CA LYS A 402 -23.35 -4.57 -2.80
C LYS A 402 -23.22 -5.35 -4.10
N SER A 403 -22.08 -6.02 -4.30
CA SER A 403 -21.74 -6.72 -5.54
C SER A 403 -21.21 -8.14 -5.29
N PRO A 404 -21.94 -9.00 -4.54
CA PRO A 404 -21.46 -10.34 -4.15
C PRO A 404 -21.13 -11.23 -5.36
N ARG A 405 -21.90 -11.12 -6.44
CA ARG A 405 -21.70 -11.88 -7.68
C ARG A 405 -20.36 -11.63 -8.33
N GLU A 406 -20.05 -10.35 -8.54
CA GLU A 406 -18.79 -9.98 -9.19
C GLU A 406 -17.60 -10.22 -8.26
N LEU A 407 -17.75 -9.97 -6.95
CA LEU A 407 -16.70 -10.28 -5.97
C LEU A 407 -16.36 -11.79 -5.95
N VAL A 408 -17.37 -12.67 -5.91
CA VAL A 408 -17.15 -14.13 -5.99
C VAL A 408 -16.45 -14.50 -7.29
N ARG A 409 -16.89 -13.96 -8.45
CA ARG A 409 -16.21 -14.23 -9.72
C ARG A 409 -14.74 -13.80 -9.68
N SER A 410 -14.43 -12.61 -9.17
CA SER A 410 -13.05 -12.11 -9.05
C SER A 410 -12.20 -12.99 -8.14
N MET A 411 -12.72 -13.38 -6.98
CA MET A 411 -12.02 -14.22 -6.00
C MET A 411 -11.78 -15.66 -6.49
N LEU A 412 -12.60 -16.14 -7.43
CA LEU A 412 -12.49 -17.46 -8.05
C LEU A 412 -11.60 -17.46 -9.30
N THR A 413 -11.12 -16.31 -9.76
CA THR A 413 -10.21 -16.27 -10.92
C THR A 413 -8.91 -17.05 -10.65
N PRO A 414 -8.31 -17.69 -11.67
CA PRO A 414 -7.08 -18.45 -11.48
C PRO A 414 -5.95 -17.58 -10.94
N THR A 415 -5.51 -17.88 -9.72
CA THR A 415 -4.33 -17.27 -9.10
C THR A 415 -3.12 -18.19 -9.21
N ALA A 416 -1.93 -17.65 -8.98
CA ALA A 416 -0.71 -18.46 -8.92
C ALA A 416 -0.87 -19.57 -7.85
N PRO A 417 -0.34 -20.79 -8.09
CA PRO A 417 -0.41 -21.84 -7.10
C PRO A 417 0.28 -21.39 -5.80
N TYR A 418 -0.42 -21.54 -4.67
CA TYR A 418 0.04 -21.12 -3.35
C TYR A 418 0.21 -19.60 -3.17
N ASP A 419 -0.52 -18.77 -3.90
CA ASP A 419 -0.51 -17.32 -3.73
C ASP A 419 -0.89 -16.88 -2.29
N SER A 420 0.06 -16.25 -1.59
CA SER A 420 -0.10 -15.75 -0.22
C SER A 420 -1.01 -14.52 -0.14
N THR A 421 -1.02 -13.68 -1.17
CA THR A 421 -1.85 -12.47 -1.23
C THR A 421 -3.33 -12.85 -1.44
N ALA A 422 -3.57 -13.85 -2.28
CA ALA A 422 -4.90 -14.42 -2.46
C ALA A 422 -5.43 -15.02 -1.15
N LEU A 423 -4.60 -15.77 -0.42
CA LEU A 423 -4.95 -16.30 0.89
C LEU A 423 -5.21 -15.20 1.92
N ALA A 424 -4.48 -14.09 1.89
CA ALA A 424 -4.72 -12.96 2.79
C ALA A 424 -6.09 -12.32 2.56
N VAL A 425 -6.51 -12.11 1.31
CA VAL A 425 -7.86 -11.59 1.01
C VAL A 425 -8.94 -12.58 1.43
N TRP A 426 -8.76 -13.88 1.17
CA TRP A 426 -9.66 -14.90 1.70
C TRP A 426 -9.73 -14.83 3.22
N ASP A 427 -8.60 -14.72 3.89
CA ASP A 427 -8.51 -14.66 5.35
C ASP A 427 -9.22 -13.44 5.95
N GLN A 428 -9.12 -12.28 5.30
CA GLN A 428 -9.92 -11.10 5.65
C GLN A 428 -11.41 -11.37 5.47
N MET A 429 -11.81 -11.92 4.32
CA MET A 429 -13.21 -12.24 4.04
C MET A 429 -13.81 -13.18 5.10
N TYR A 430 -13.07 -14.20 5.55
CA TYR A 430 -13.48 -15.04 6.66
C TYR A 430 -13.55 -14.28 7.99
N SER A 431 -12.57 -13.43 8.28
CA SER A 431 -12.51 -12.69 9.55
C SER A 431 -13.67 -11.70 9.70
N GLN A 432 -14.20 -11.19 8.60
CA GLN A 432 -15.15 -10.07 8.60
C GLN A 432 -16.58 -10.45 8.29
N LEU A 433 -16.79 -11.40 7.39
CA LEU A 433 -18.11 -11.71 6.89
C LEU A 433 -18.72 -12.87 7.66
N ASN A 434 -19.86 -12.60 8.28
CA ASN A 434 -20.72 -13.67 8.78
C ASN A 434 -20.98 -14.68 7.65
N ILE A 435 -20.86 -15.97 7.93
CA ILE A 435 -21.06 -17.11 7.01
C ILE A 435 -22.43 -17.06 6.31
N THR A 436 -23.40 -16.33 6.85
CA THR A 436 -24.73 -16.09 6.27
C THR A 436 -24.83 -14.90 5.32
N SER A 437 -23.72 -14.21 5.03
CA SER A 437 -23.71 -13.05 4.14
C SER A 437 -24.06 -13.41 2.69
N LYS A 438 -24.51 -12.41 1.92
CA LYS A 438 -24.84 -12.56 0.49
C LYS A 438 -23.68 -13.13 -0.32
N PHE A 439 -22.44 -12.81 0.06
CA PHE A 439 -21.23 -13.34 -0.56
C PHE A 439 -21.14 -14.86 -0.43
N TRP A 440 -21.28 -15.40 0.78
CA TRP A 440 -21.18 -16.84 1.01
C TRP A 440 -22.32 -17.62 0.38
N MET A 441 -23.53 -17.06 0.34
CA MET A 441 -24.67 -17.67 -0.38
C MET A 441 -24.39 -17.77 -1.89
N GLU A 442 -23.84 -16.72 -2.49
CA GLU A 442 -23.47 -16.74 -3.90
C GLU A 442 -22.29 -17.69 -4.15
N LEU A 443 -21.27 -17.72 -3.28
CA LEU A 443 -20.17 -18.69 -3.35
C LEU A 443 -20.70 -20.13 -3.28
N GLN A 444 -21.60 -20.41 -2.34
CA GLN A 444 -22.23 -21.72 -2.19
C GLN A 444 -23.01 -22.10 -3.46
N GLY A 445 -23.77 -21.18 -4.04
CA GLY A 445 -24.50 -21.39 -5.29
C GLY A 445 -23.58 -21.74 -6.47
N ARG A 446 -22.41 -21.11 -6.56
CA ARG A 446 -21.40 -21.43 -7.60
C ARG A 446 -20.71 -22.77 -7.37
N VAL A 447 -20.28 -23.03 -6.14
CA VAL A 447 -19.57 -24.26 -5.74
C VAL A 447 -20.45 -25.52 -5.89
N HIS A 448 -21.78 -25.39 -5.87
CA HIS A 448 -22.72 -26.50 -6.09
C HIS A 448 -23.29 -26.56 -7.52
N SER A 449 -22.88 -25.66 -8.41
CA SER A 449 -23.33 -25.69 -9.81
C SER A 449 -22.66 -26.83 -10.59
N PRO A 450 -23.39 -27.55 -11.45
CA PRO A 450 -22.85 -28.69 -12.22
C PRO A 450 -21.85 -28.29 -13.32
N GLU A 451 -21.61 -27.00 -13.54
CA GLU A 451 -20.71 -26.48 -14.59
C GLU A 451 -19.21 -26.55 -14.21
N GLU A 452 -18.86 -26.95 -12.97
CA GLU A 452 -17.46 -26.95 -12.48
C GLU A 452 -17.06 -28.27 -11.80
N GLN A 453 -17.50 -29.42 -12.33
CA GLN A 453 -16.89 -30.72 -11.95
C GLN A 453 -15.44 -30.88 -12.43
N ASP A 454 -14.93 -29.94 -13.23
CA ASP A 454 -13.53 -29.90 -13.63
C ASP A 454 -12.68 -29.15 -12.58
N SER A 455 -12.05 -29.93 -11.70
CA SER A 455 -11.00 -29.51 -10.75
C SER A 455 -9.80 -28.78 -11.40
N GLU A 456 -9.80 -28.62 -12.74
CA GLU A 456 -8.75 -27.99 -13.54
C GLU A 456 -8.93 -26.46 -13.70
N LEU A 457 -10.11 -25.91 -13.40
CA LEU A 457 -10.40 -24.47 -13.58
C LEU A 457 -9.92 -23.59 -12.42
N PHE A 458 -9.72 -24.15 -11.22
CA PHE A 458 -9.39 -23.40 -10.02
C PHE A 458 -7.96 -23.62 -9.55
N SER A 459 -7.33 -22.54 -9.05
CA SER A 459 -6.01 -22.67 -8.43
C SER A 459 -6.09 -23.49 -7.13
N PRO A 460 -4.99 -24.17 -6.74
CA PRO A 460 -4.92 -24.89 -5.46
C PRO A 460 -5.29 -24.02 -4.24
N THR A 461 -5.00 -22.71 -4.33
CA THR A 461 -5.34 -21.72 -3.31
C THR A 461 -6.86 -21.55 -3.18
N VAL A 462 -7.56 -21.39 -4.29
CA VAL A 462 -9.03 -21.25 -4.32
C VAL A 462 -9.70 -22.55 -3.85
N LEU A 463 -9.23 -23.71 -4.31
CA LEU A 463 -9.74 -25.01 -3.87
C LEU A 463 -9.59 -25.21 -2.36
N TYR A 464 -8.44 -24.80 -1.80
CA TYR A 464 -8.23 -24.84 -0.36
C TYR A 464 -9.17 -23.90 0.40
N ALA A 465 -9.35 -22.66 -0.06
CA ALA A 465 -10.30 -21.72 0.55
C ALA A 465 -11.74 -22.25 0.52
N ILE A 466 -12.16 -22.89 -0.58
CA ILE A 466 -13.46 -23.57 -0.68
C ILE A 466 -13.54 -24.76 0.28
N ARG A 467 -12.47 -25.55 0.44
CA ARG A 467 -12.41 -26.65 1.41
C ARG A 467 -12.60 -26.12 2.83
N VAL A 468 -11.93 -25.02 3.20
CA VAL A 468 -12.13 -24.35 4.50
C VAL A 468 -13.60 -23.98 4.67
N TYR A 469 -14.25 -23.37 3.67
CA TYR A 469 -15.67 -22.97 3.73
C TYR A 469 -16.59 -24.16 3.99
N LYS A 470 -16.40 -25.26 3.24
CA LYS A 470 -17.20 -26.47 3.39
C LYS A 470 -17.07 -27.07 4.79
N VAL A 471 -15.83 -27.12 5.29
CA VAL A 471 -15.53 -27.64 6.63
C VAL A 471 -16.07 -26.73 7.72
N THR A 472 -16.10 -25.41 7.55
CA THR A 472 -16.68 -24.48 8.55
C THR A 472 -18.19 -24.47 8.56
N LEU A 473 -18.84 -24.69 7.41
CA LEU A 473 -20.29 -24.74 7.29
C LEU A 473 -20.90 -25.95 8.02
N ASN A 474 -20.31 -27.15 7.82
CA ASN A 474 -20.77 -28.39 8.43
C ASN A 474 -19.59 -29.21 8.98
N PRO A 475 -19.05 -28.84 10.15
CA PRO A 475 -17.77 -29.41 10.58
C PRO A 475 -17.92 -30.83 11.13
N THR A 476 -17.27 -31.80 10.49
CA THR A 476 -17.04 -33.13 11.08
C THR A 476 -15.70 -33.18 11.83
N ASN A 477 -15.61 -34.02 12.86
CA ASN A 477 -14.41 -34.11 13.69
C ASN A 477 -13.18 -34.54 12.87
N THR A 478 -13.36 -35.41 11.89
CA THR A 478 -12.29 -35.92 11.02
C THR A 478 -11.84 -34.85 10.02
N GLU A 479 -12.76 -34.17 9.35
CA GLU A 479 -12.40 -33.21 8.31
C GLU A 479 -11.66 -31.98 8.86
N ILE A 480 -12.01 -31.49 10.05
CA ILE A 480 -11.28 -30.37 10.67
C ILE A 480 -9.88 -30.81 11.11
N ALA A 481 -9.75 -32.00 11.69
CA ALA A 481 -8.46 -32.52 12.11
C ALA A 481 -7.54 -32.72 10.89
N ASP A 482 -8.09 -33.22 9.78
CA ASP A 482 -7.38 -33.38 8.52
C ASP A 482 -7.04 -32.02 7.90
N LEU A 483 -7.94 -31.03 7.94
CA LEU A 483 -7.66 -29.67 7.48
C LEU A 483 -6.48 -29.04 8.23
N LEU A 484 -6.49 -29.10 9.56
CA LEU A 484 -5.40 -28.56 10.38
C LEU A 484 -4.10 -29.30 10.11
N ARG A 485 -4.13 -30.63 10.05
CA ARG A 485 -2.95 -31.46 9.77
C ARG A 485 -2.36 -31.20 8.39
N ASP A 486 -3.20 -31.08 7.37
CA ASP A 486 -2.76 -30.77 6.00
C ASP A 486 -2.16 -29.36 5.93
N SER A 487 -2.79 -28.39 6.60
CA SER A 487 -2.31 -27.01 6.64
C SER A 487 -0.98 -26.84 7.37
N GLN A 488 -0.70 -27.66 8.39
CA GLN A 488 0.58 -27.69 9.11
C GLN A 488 1.72 -28.30 8.27
N LYS A 489 1.40 -29.19 7.31
CA LYS A 489 2.41 -29.77 6.40
C LYS A 489 2.81 -28.80 5.29
N CYS A 490 1.98 -27.79 5.00
CA CYS A 490 2.29 -26.80 3.99
C CYS A 490 3.41 -25.87 4.46
N PRO A 491 4.41 -25.56 3.61
CA PRO A 491 5.52 -24.66 3.98
C PRO A 491 5.08 -23.20 4.16
N LYS A 492 3.87 -22.84 3.68
CA LYS A 492 3.33 -21.48 3.70
C LYS A 492 2.39 -21.28 4.91
N PRO A 493 2.71 -20.40 5.86
CA PRO A 493 1.92 -20.19 7.08
C PRO A 493 0.50 -19.64 6.83
N GLU A 494 0.27 -19.03 5.67
CA GLU A 494 -1.02 -18.44 5.27
C GLU A 494 -2.13 -19.50 5.17
N PHE A 495 -1.80 -20.74 4.82
CA PHE A 495 -2.77 -21.84 4.78
C PHE A 495 -3.30 -22.20 6.16
N LEU A 496 -2.39 -22.32 7.13
CA LEU A 496 -2.75 -22.58 8.53
C LEU A 496 -3.45 -21.36 9.14
N SER A 497 -3.02 -20.15 8.78
CA SER A 497 -3.67 -18.89 9.16
C SER A 497 -5.15 -18.88 8.75
N LEU A 498 -5.46 -19.23 7.49
CA LEU A 498 -6.81 -19.29 6.96
C LEU A 498 -7.65 -20.39 7.63
N ALA A 499 -7.07 -21.57 7.88
CA ALA A 499 -7.75 -22.66 8.59
C ALA A 499 -8.13 -22.26 10.02
N LEU A 500 -7.25 -21.55 10.74
CA LEU A 500 -7.54 -21.07 12.10
C LEU A 500 -8.62 -19.99 12.11
N THR A 501 -8.68 -19.12 11.09
CA THR A 501 -9.77 -18.15 10.94
C THR A 501 -11.10 -18.84 10.70
N GLY A 502 -11.13 -19.79 9.74
CA GLY A 502 -12.32 -20.59 9.49
C GLY A 502 -12.79 -21.33 10.75
N LEU A 503 -11.85 -21.94 11.48
CA LEU A 503 -12.13 -22.63 12.74
C LEU A 503 -12.69 -21.68 13.81
N SER A 504 -12.14 -20.45 13.92
CA SER A 504 -12.64 -19.44 14.85
C SER A 504 -14.12 -19.14 14.61
N ASN A 505 -14.52 -18.99 13.35
CA ASN A 505 -15.92 -18.74 12.97
C ASN A 505 -16.82 -19.95 13.29
N ALA A 506 -16.34 -21.17 13.00
CA ALA A 506 -17.09 -22.39 13.32
C ALA A 506 -17.31 -22.59 14.83
N LEU A 507 -16.35 -22.12 15.65
CA LEU A 507 -16.39 -22.25 17.11
C LEU A 507 -17.27 -21.22 17.83
N GLU A 508 -17.80 -20.20 17.13
CA GLU A 508 -18.76 -19.25 17.71
C GLU A 508 -20.05 -19.95 18.17
N SER A 509 -20.40 -21.09 17.56
CA SER A 509 -21.47 -21.95 18.04
C SER A 509 -21.05 -22.73 19.29
N SER A 510 -21.81 -22.57 20.37
CA SER A 510 -21.56 -23.26 21.63
C SER A 510 -21.61 -24.79 21.52
N GLU A 511 -22.39 -25.33 20.59
CA GLU A 511 -22.41 -26.77 20.32
C GLU A 511 -21.07 -27.25 19.71
N MET A 512 -20.59 -26.50 18.72
CA MET A 512 -19.36 -26.83 18.00
C MET A 512 -18.12 -26.68 18.87
N ALA A 513 -18.05 -25.62 19.69
CA ALA A 513 -16.99 -25.46 20.69
C ALA A 513 -16.91 -26.63 21.69
N ARG A 514 -18.05 -27.26 22.04
CA ARG A 514 -18.05 -28.46 22.90
C ARG A 514 -17.59 -29.71 22.15
N ARG A 515 -18.02 -29.86 20.90
CA ARG A 515 -17.68 -31.01 20.05
C ARG A 515 -16.20 -31.04 19.69
N LEU A 516 -15.60 -29.88 19.42
CA LEU A 516 -14.22 -29.74 18.92
C LEU A 516 -13.16 -29.61 20.02
N ARG A 517 -13.49 -29.89 21.28
CA ARG A 517 -12.53 -29.86 22.40
C ARG A 517 -11.33 -30.80 22.25
N PHE A 518 -11.45 -31.83 21.42
CA PHE A 518 -10.37 -32.78 21.19
C PHE A 518 -9.17 -32.13 20.46
N LEU A 519 -9.38 -31.02 19.75
CA LEU A 519 -8.33 -30.24 19.07
C LEU A 519 -7.48 -29.40 20.03
N LEU A 520 -7.83 -29.35 21.32
CA LEU A 520 -7.12 -28.53 22.31
C LEU A 520 -5.59 -28.76 22.33
N PRO A 521 -5.07 -30.00 22.27
CA PRO A 521 -3.63 -30.23 22.22
C PRO A 521 -2.99 -29.61 20.97
N ASP A 522 -3.61 -29.81 19.80
CA ASP A 522 -3.12 -29.31 18.51
C ASP A 522 -3.05 -27.76 18.52
N ILE A 523 -4.09 -27.09 19.04
CA ILE A 523 -4.10 -25.61 19.13
C ILE A 523 -3.07 -25.10 20.15
N VAL A 524 -2.84 -25.81 21.25
CA VAL A 524 -1.82 -25.43 22.24
C VAL A 524 -0.41 -25.56 21.66
N GLU A 525 -0.16 -26.56 20.82
CA GLU A 525 1.12 -26.71 20.10
C GLU A 525 1.40 -25.50 19.18
N LEU A 526 0.35 -24.97 18.52
CA LEU A 526 0.45 -23.79 17.66
C LEU A 526 0.85 -22.50 18.39
N LEU A 527 0.74 -22.45 19.72
CA LEU A 527 1.25 -21.31 20.51
C LEU A 527 2.78 -21.19 20.44
N GLN A 528 3.49 -22.27 20.10
CA GLN A 528 4.96 -22.27 19.97
C GLN A 528 5.42 -22.05 18.53
N HIS A 529 4.52 -21.70 17.61
CA HIS A 529 4.87 -21.48 16.21
C HIS A 529 5.75 -20.23 16.04
N THR A 530 6.70 -20.28 15.10
CA THR A 530 7.56 -19.14 14.74
C THR A 530 6.82 -17.89 14.25
N ASN A 531 5.65 -18.04 13.61
CA ASN A 531 4.90 -16.95 13.00
C ASN A 531 3.94 -16.32 14.01
N LYS A 532 4.07 -15.00 14.22
CA LYS A 532 3.24 -14.25 15.18
C LYS A 532 1.74 -14.31 14.88
N VAL A 533 1.34 -14.31 13.61
CA VAL A 533 -0.07 -14.31 13.19
C VAL A 533 -0.74 -15.63 13.60
N ILE A 534 -0.04 -16.75 13.42
CA ILE A 534 -0.52 -18.07 13.83
C ILE A 534 -0.68 -18.13 15.36
N ARG A 535 0.29 -17.63 16.13
CA ARG A 535 0.21 -17.57 17.61
C ARG A 535 -1.01 -16.76 18.07
N LEU A 536 -1.24 -15.57 17.49
CA LEU A 536 -2.39 -14.73 17.80
C LEU A 536 -3.73 -15.43 17.49
N LYS A 537 -3.84 -16.08 16.34
CA LYS A 537 -5.04 -16.84 15.96
C LYS A 537 -5.27 -18.05 16.84
N ALA A 538 -4.21 -18.77 17.22
CA ALA A 538 -4.32 -19.87 18.19
C ALA A 538 -4.83 -19.38 19.55
N LEU A 539 -4.31 -18.24 20.06
CA LEU A 539 -4.83 -17.60 21.27
C LEU A 539 -6.32 -17.23 21.12
N ARG A 540 -6.73 -16.75 19.94
CA ARG A 540 -8.13 -16.40 19.66
C ARG A 540 -9.03 -17.63 19.69
N VAL A 541 -8.63 -18.71 19.04
CA VAL A 541 -9.34 -20.00 19.06
C VAL A 541 -9.50 -20.50 20.50
N LEU A 542 -8.43 -20.49 21.30
CA LEU A 542 -8.49 -20.91 22.71
C LEU A 542 -9.44 -20.04 23.53
N HIS A 543 -9.44 -18.73 23.30
CA HIS A 543 -10.35 -17.80 23.97
C HIS A 543 -11.82 -18.15 23.66
N ILE A 544 -12.16 -18.32 22.37
CA ILE A 544 -13.52 -18.70 21.93
C ILE A 544 -13.93 -20.04 22.56
N MET A 545 -13.04 -21.05 22.52
CA MET A 545 -13.32 -22.35 23.13
C MET A 545 -13.64 -22.23 24.62
N VAL A 546 -12.90 -21.42 25.39
CA VAL A 546 -13.15 -21.25 26.83
C VAL A 546 -14.49 -20.56 27.10
N GLN A 547 -14.85 -19.55 26.31
CA GLN A 547 -16.12 -18.84 26.46
C GLN A 547 -17.35 -19.75 26.23
N HIS A 548 -17.27 -20.66 25.25
CA HIS A 548 -18.45 -21.38 24.75
C HIS A 548 -18.64 -22.81 25.30
N VAL A 549 -17.67 -23.33 26.05
CA VAL A 549 -17.65 -24.71 26.59
C VAL A 549 -18.54 -24.88 27.83
N GLY A 550 -19.04 -23.79 28.42
CA GLY A 550 -19.90 -23.76 29.61
C GLY A 550 -19.11 -23.82 30.92
N ARG A 551 -19.63 -23.22 32.01
CA ARG A 551 -18.88 -22.89 33.26
C ARG A 551 -17.95 -24.00 33.77
N ASN A 552 -18.45 -25.23 33.96
CA ASN A 552 -17.63 -26.32 34.50
C ASN A 552 -16.57 -26.85 33.52
N GLY A 553 -16.87 -26.85 32.22
CA GLY A 553 -15.91 -27.25 31.20
C GLY A 553 -14.83 -26.18 30.99
N ALA A 554 -15.24 -24.91 31.00
CA ALA A 554 -14.36 -23.75 30.93
C ALA A 554 -13.35 -23.75 32.09
N SER A 555 -13.81 -23.99 33.32
CA SER A 555 -12.95 -24.09 34.51
C SER A 555 -11.86 -25.17 34.37
N ARG A 556 -12.22 -26.38 33.92
CA ARG A 556 -11.24 -27.47 33.71
C ARG A 556 -10.24 -27.15 32.60
N MET A 557 -10.70 -26.55 31.51
CA MET A 557 -9.85 -26.14 30.39
C MET A 557 -8.91 -25.00 30.81
N ALA A 558 -9.42 -23.99 31.50
CA ALA A 558 -8.65 -22.86 32.02
C ALA A 558 -7.51 -23.32 32.93
N VAL A 559 -7.79 -24.26 33.86
CA VAL A 559 -6.73 -24.85 34.70
C VAL A 559 -5.66 -25.52 33.84
N ARG A 560 -5.98 -26.20 32.74
CA ARG A 560 -4.97 -26.82 31.86
C ARG A 560 -4.14 -25.78 31.11
N LEU A 561 -4.79 -24.76 30.56
CA LEU A 561 -4.19 -23.76 29.68
C LEU A 561 -3.34 -22.72 30.41
N LEU A 562 -3.69 -22.35 31.64
CA LEU A 562 -3.12 -21.19 32.33
C LEU A 562 -1.57 -21.15 32.35
N GLN A 563 -0.93 -22.29 32.59
CA GLN A 563 0.53 -22.35 32.65
C GLN A 563 1.20 -22.36 31.28
N GLN A 564 0.48 -22.73 30.21
CA GLN A 564 0.99 -22.72 28.85
C GLN A 564 1.08 -21.30 28.28
N LEU A 565 0.37 -20.33 28.89
CA LEU A 565 0.42 -18.92 28.48
C LEU A 565 1.60 -18.15 29.09
N LEU A 566 2.16 -18.61 30.22
CA LEU A 566 3.25 -17.91 30.90
C LEU A 566 4.48 -17.66 30.01
N PRO A 567 4.95 -18.60 29.17
CA PRO A 567 6.06 -18.34 28.25
C PRO A 567 5.77 -17.22 27.23
N LEU A 568 4.50 -16.97 26.89
CA LEU A 568 4.11 -15.95 25.91
C LEU A 568 4.15 -14.53 26.48
N PHE A 569 4.27 -14.37 27.80
CA PHE A 569 4.45 -13.06 28.41
C PHE A 569 5.81 -12.46 28.03
N ASP A 570 6.79 -13.31 27.72
CA ASP A 570 8.12 -12.92 27.25
C ASP A 570 8.25 -12.93 25.71
N ASP A 571 7.14 -13.01 24.96
CA ASP A 571 7.18 -12.99 23.50
C ASP A 571 7.79 -11.68 22.98
N GLU A 572 8.53 -11.73 21.87
CA GLU A 572 9.12 -10.55 21.23
C GLU A 572 8.03 -9.58 20.74
N CYS A 573 6.88 -10.11 20.31
CA CYS A 573 5.76 -9.37 19.79
C CYS A 573 4.87 -8.81 20.90
N THR A 574 4.70 -7.49 20.93
CA THR A 574 3.86 -6.77 21.90
C THR A 574 2.42 -7.26 21.94
N GLU A 575 1.84 -7.54 20.78
CA GLU A 575 0.44 -7.96 20.60
C GLU A 575 0.21 -9.38 21.16
N VAL A 576 1.21 -10.27 21.02
CA VAL A 576 1.14 -11.63 21.59
C VAL A 576 1.24 -11.57 23.11
N ARG A 577 2.13 -10.72 23.66
CA ARG A 577 2.22 -10.49 25.11
C ARG A 577 0.89 -9.98 25.66
N GLU A 578 0.38 -8.90 25.07
CA GLU A 578 -0.88 -8.28 25.49
C GLU A 578 -2.04 -9.28 25.49
N TYR A 579 -2.24 -9.98 24.37
CA TYR A 579 -3.38 -10.89 24.21
C TYR A 579 -3.24 -12.17 25.05
N SER A 580 -2.02 -12.66 25.28
CA SER A 580 -1.79 -13.81 26.17
C SER A 580 -2.03 -13.48 27.64
N ILE A 581 -1.66 -12.27 28.09
CA ILE A 581 -1.93 -11.78 29.45
C ILE A 581 -3.43 -11.52 29.63
N PHE A 582 -4.08 -10.93 28.62
CA PHE A 582 -5.53 -10.78 28.60
C PHE A 582 -6.24 -12.14 28.71
N LEU A 583 -5.83 -13.13 27.91
CA LEU A 583 -6.39 -14.47 27.99
C LEU A 583 -6.11 -15.11 29.37
N PHE A 584 -4.91 -14.92 29.93
CA PHE A 584 -4.58 -15.42 31.27
C PHE A 584 -5.55 -14.88 32.33
N LYS A 585 -5.87 -13.58 32.31
CA LYS A 585 -6.89 -12.96 33.16
C LYS A 585 -8.23 -13.68 33.02
N GLN A 586 -8.71 -13.83 31.78
CA GLN A 586 -9.99 -14.50 31.47
C GLN A 586 -10.02 -15.95 31.98
N LEU A 587 -8.89 -16.68 31.87
CA LEU A 587 -8.78 -18.04 32.37
C LEU A 587 -8.87 -18.10 33.90
N VAL A 588 -8.26 -17.15 34.62
CA VAL A 588 -8.35 -17.07 36.08
C VAL A 588 -9.79 -16.82 36.53
N GLU A 589 -10.47 -15.88 35.87
CA GLU A 589 -11.86 -15.49 36.16
C GLU A 589 -12.87 -16.61 35.82
N ALA A 590 -12.54 -17.48 34.85
CA ALA A 590 -13.37 -18.61 34.47
C ALA A 590 -13.39 -19.77 35.50
N ALA A 591 -12.60 -19.72 36.57
CA ALA A 591 -12.50 -20.80 37.56
C ALA A 591 -13.72 -20.85 38.50
N VAL A 592 -14.33 -22.02 38.64
CA VAL A 592 -15.55 -22.22 39.46
C VAL A 592 -15.42 -23.47 40.35
N CYS A 593 -16.04 -23.44 41.54
CA CYS A 593 -16.17 -24.59 42.46
C CYS A 593 -14.84 -25.31 42.80
N TRP A 594 -14.79 -26.65 42.71
CA TRP A 594 -13.66 -27.49 43.13
C TRP A 594 -12.33 -27.20 42.41
N ASP A 595 -12.37 -26.54 41.25
CA ASP A 595 -11.18 -26.21 40.48
C ASP A 595 -10.49 -24.92 40.95
N VAL A 596 -11.13 -24.12 41.81
CA VAL A 596 -10.55 -22.88 42.37
C VAL A 596 -9.23 -23.17 43.08
N TRP A 597 -9.10 -24.28 43.81
CA TRP A 597 -7.84 -24.62 44.47
C TRP A 597 -6.72 -24.96 43.48
N ARG A 598 -7.05 -25.67 42.39
CA ARG A 598 -6.08 -25.97 41.32
C ARG A 598 -5.68 -24.68 40.60
N MET A 599 -6.65 -23.79 40.36
CA MET A 599 -6.41 -22.47 39.79
C MET A 599 -5.51 -21.63 40.68
N LYS A 600 -5.81 -21.50 41.99
CA LYS A 600 -4.96 -20.80 42.97
C LYS A 600 -3.51 -21.25 42.89
N ARG A 601 -3.25 -22.56 42.79
CA ARG A 601 -1.89 -23.10 42.67
C ARG A 601 -1.21 -22.67 41.36
N LYS A 602 -1.94 -22.64 40.25
CA LYS A 602 -1.39 -22.29 38.94
C LYS A 602 -1.25 -20.77 38.75
N ALA A 603 -2.25 -20.00 39.14
CA ALA A 603 -2.28 -18.54 39.06
C ALA A 603 -1.14 -17.89 39.85
N ARG A 604 -0.73 -18.48 40.97
CA ARG A 604 0.45 -18.05 41.74
C ARG A 604 1.73 -17.98 40.91
N LYS A 605 1.89 -18.85 39.91
CA LYS A 605 3.07 -18.86 39.03
C LYS A 605 3.14 -17.65 38.09
N GLY A 606 2.03 -16.92 37.93
CA GLY A 606 1.96 -15.69 37.15
C GLY A 606 2.16 -14.41 37.96
N VAL A 607 2.27 -14.48 39.30
CA VAL A 607 2.31 -13.27 40.15
C VAL A 607 3.49 -12.36 39.81
N MET A 608 4.71 -12.92 39.76
CA MET A 608 5.88 -12.09 39.42
C MET A 608 5.93 -11.70 37.95
N PRO A 609 5.65 -12.59 36.97
CA PRO A 609 5.53 -12.20 35.57
C PRO A 609 4.62 -10.97 35.37
N LEU A 610 3.41 -11.01 35.91
CA LEU A 610 2.44 -9.91 35.80
C LEU A 610 2.95 -8.63 36.47
N LEU A 611 3.49 -8.73 37.69
CA LEU A 611 4.04 -7.58 38.41
C LEU A 611 5.19 -6.91 37.65
N LEU A 612 6.03 -7.71 36.98
CA LEU A 612 7.15 -7.19 36.20
C LEU A 612 6.68 -6.50 34.91
N HIS A 613 5.73 -7.10 34.18
CA HIS A 613 5.15 -6.50 32.97
C HIS A 613 4.31 -5.24 33.21
N MET A 614 3.88 -4.96 34.46
CA MET A 614 3.32 -3.64 34.82
C MET A 614 4.31 -2.48 34.62
N THR A 615 5.61 -2.76 34.48
CA THR A 615 6.65 -1.75 34.22
C THR A 615 7.04 -1.64 32.74
N GLU A 616 6.38 -2.39 31.85
CA GLU A 616 6.65 -2.37 30.42
C GLU A 616 6.41 -0.98 29.81
N MET A 617 7.17 -0.63 28.75
CA MET A 617 7.00 0.66 28.06
C MET A 617 5.67 0.76 27.29
N SER A 618 5.11 -0.37 26.88
CA SER A 618 3.79 -0.44 26.26
C SER A 618 2.71 -0.25 27.33
N GLU A 619 1.98 0.86 27.23
CA GLU A 619 0.90 1.19 28.17
C GLU A 619 -0.20 0.11 28.20
N SER A 620 -0.53 -0.45 27.03
CA SER A 620 -1.56 -1.51 26.96
C SER A 620 -1.15 -2.76 27.74
N VAL A 621 0.09 -3.23 27.54
CA VAL A 621 0.60 -4.42 28.25
C VAL A 621 0.69 -4.18 29.75
N ALA A 622 1.16 -3.01 30.17
CA ALA A 622 1.25 -2.64 31.58
C ALA A 622 -0.13 -2.63 32.27
N GLN A 623 -1.14 -2.11 31.58
CA GLN A 623 -2.51 -2.05 32.07
C GLN A 623 -3.15 -3.44 32.15
N VAL A 624 -3.07 -4.24 31.08
CA VAL A 624 -3.61 -5.61 31.07
C VAL A 624 -2.91 -6.49 32.10
N SER A 625 -1.61 -6.29 32.36
CA SER A 625 -0.85 -6.98 33.41
C SER A 625 -1.34 -6.61 34.82
N ARG A 626 -1.63 -5.33 35.07
CA ARG A 626 -2.21 -4.85 36.33
C ARG A 626 -3.56 -5.50 36.58
N GLU A 627 -4.44 -5.49 35.58
CA GLU A 627 -5.77 -6.10 35.68
C GLU A 627 -5.70 -7.61 35.90
N ALA A 628 -4.82 -8.31 35.19
CA ALA A 628 -4.61 -9.73 35.40
C ALA A 628 -4.08 -10.02 36.83
N LEU A 629 -3.21 -9.17 37.37
CA LEU A 629 -2.71 -9.31 38.74
C LEU A 629 -3.82 -9.10 39.77
N LEU A 630 -4.76 -8.19 39.53
CA LEU A 630 -5.96 -8.01 40.35
C LEU A 630 -6.82 -9.28 40.36
N SER A 631 -7.12 -9.87 39.20
CA SER A 631 -7.90 -11.12 39.13
C SER A 631 -7.18 -12.29 39.83
N VAL A 632 -5.84 -12.32 39.78
CA VAL A 632 -5.03 -13.27 40.56
C VAL A 632 -5.10 -12.99 42.07
N ALA A 633 -5.07 -11.73 42.50
CA ALA A 633 -5.23 -11.35 43.90
C ALA A 633 -6.61 -11.74 44.43
N GLU A 634 -7.67 -11.51 43.65
CA GLU A 634 -9.05 -11.92 43.96
C GLU A 634 -9.16 -13.42 44.16
N ILE A 635 -8.71 -14.22 43.19
CA ILE A 635 -8.82 -15.67 43.31
C ILE A 635 -7.99 -16.21 44.47
N LEU A 636 -6.89 -15.54 44.85
CA LEU A 636 -6.06 -15.93 45.97
C LEU A 636 -6.59 -15.45 47.33
N GLY A 637 -7.61 -14.59 47.36
CA GLY A 637 -8.17 -13.98 48.57
C GLY A 637 -7.24 -12.93 49.18
N TRP A 638 -6.69 -12.06 48.34
CA TRP A 638 -5.68 -11.05 48.69
C TRP A 638 -6.30 -9.64 48.76
N GLU A 639 -7.36 -9.48 49.56
CA GLU A 639 -8.14 -8.22 49.65
C GLU A 639 -7.27 -6.98 49.95
N GLU A 640 -6.30 -7.13 50.85
CA GLU A 640 -5.36 -6.06 51.24
C GLU A 640 -4.45 -5.57 50.10
N LEU A 641 -4.28 -6.36 49.04
CA LEU A 641 -3.42 -6.03 47.89
C LEU A 641 -4.17 -5.40 46.72
N LYS A 642 -5.51 -5.37 46.73
CA LYS A 642 -6.31 -4.81 45.63
C LYS A 642 -6.03 -3.32 45.41
N GLN A 643 -6.24 -2.50 46.44
CA GLN A 643 -5.96 -1.07 46.39
C GLN A 643 -4.47 -0.76 46.08
N PRO A 644 -3.49 -1.47 46.69
CA PRO A 644 -2.09 -1.38 46.28
C PRO A 644 -1.82 -1.61 44.79
N ILE A 645 -2.41 -2.64 44.19
CA ILE A 645 -2.17 -2.99 42.78
C ILE A 645 -2.67 -1.90 41.84
N GLU A 646 -3.78 -1.25 42.18
CA GLU A 646 -4.36 -0.16 41.41
C GLU A 646 -3.54 1.14 41.50
N THR A 647 -2.99 1.45 42.68
CA THR A 647 -2.51 2.81 43.00
C THR A 647 -0.99 2.92 43.13
N LYS A 648 -0.28 1.82 43.38
CA LYS A 648 1.16 1.86 43.71
C LYS A 648 2.06 1.37 42.59
N HIS A 649 3.34 1.72 42.72
CA HIS A 649 4.38 1.24 41.84
C HIS A 649 4.62 -0.27 42.08
N PRO A 650 4.98 -1.07 41.05
CA PRO A 650 5.18 -2.53 41.17
C PRO A 650 6.13 -2.98 42.28
N LEU A 651 7.17 -2.20 42.58
CA LEU A 651 8.10 -2.50 43.66
C LEU A 651 7.47 -2.38 45.06
N ASP A 652 6.54 -1.45 45.27
CA ASP A 652 5.83 -1.30 46.55
C ASP A 652 4.84 -2.47 46.75
N ILE A 653 4.28 -2.98 45.65
CA ILE A 653 3.45 -4.18 45.67
C ILE A 653 4.32 -5.40 46.00
N ALA A 654 5.51 -5.47 45.41
CA ALA A 654 6.45 -6.56 45.67
C ALA A 654 6.92 -6.59 47.13
N GLU A 655 7.23 -5.43 47.71
CA GLU A 655 7.57 -5.31 49.14
C GLU A 655 6.47 -5.89 50.03
N ARG A 656 5.21 -5.49 49.79
CA ARG A 656 4.05 -6.02 50.52
C ARG A 656 3.84 -7.53 50.32
N LEU A 657 4.18 -8.07 49.15
CA LEU A 657 4.16 -9.52 48.92
C LEU A 657 5.18 -10.26 49.80
N LEU A 658 6.35 -9.64 50.04
CA LEU A 658 7.39 -10.18 50.92
C LEU A 658 6.99 -10.09 52.39
N GLU A 659 6.50 -8.93 52.84
CA GLU A 659 6.02 -8.70 54.21
C GLU A 659 4.92 -9.69 54.59
N ARG A 660 4.00 -9.94 53.67
CA ARG A 660 2.87 -10.84 53.92
C ARG A 660 3.29 -12.30 54.11
N ASN A 661 4.20 -12.80 53.27
CA ASN A 661 4.60 -14.21 53.32
C ASN A 661 6.01 -14.43 52.83
N ILE A 662 6.98 -14.10 53.69
CA ILE A 662 8.40 -14.25 53.42
C ILE A 662 8.81 -15.70 53.09
N ASN A 663 8.07 -16.69 53.60
CA ASN A 663 8.35 -18.10 53.30
C ASN A 663 8.20 -18.44 51.81
N ARG A 664 7.59 -17.55 51.01
CA ARG A 664 7.41 -17.70 49.56
C ARG A 664 8.42 -16.94 48.71
N VAL A 665 9.40 -16.26 49.32
CA VAL A 665 10.45 -15.55 48.58
C VAL A 665 11.11 -16.41 47.52
N GLU A 666 11.38 -17.70 47.82
CA GLU A 666 11.97 -18.62 46.84
C GLU A 666 11.08 -18.80 45.61
N GLU A 667 9.76 -18.94 45.81
CA GLU A 667 8.78 -19.09 44.73
C GLU A 667 8.73 -17.83 43.86
N TYR A 668 8.82 -16.64 44.47
CA TYR A 668 8.84 -15.37 43.74
C TYR A 668 10.17 -15.13 43.01
N LEU A 669 11.31 -15.47 43.64
CA LEU A 669 12.62 -15.39 43.02
C LEU A 669 12.76 -16.34 41.81
N GLU A 670 12.20 -17.54 41.90
CA GLU A 670 12.13 -18.48 40.77
C GLU A 670 11.33 -17.93 39.61
N GLN A 671 10.23 -17.22 39.89
CA GLN A 671 9.41 -16.61 38.85
C GLN A 671 10.04 -15.34 38.26
N SER A 672 10.76 -14.53 39.04
CA SER A 672 11.43 -13.32 38.54
C SER A 672 12.73 -13.62 37.79
N TRP A 673 13.27 -14.82 37.96
CA TRP A 673 14.57 -15.23 37.42
C TRP A 673 14.73 -15.06 35.90
N PRO A 674 13.80 -15.51 35.04
CA PRO A 674 13.93 -15.38 33.59
C PRO A 674 14.05 -13.92 33.14
N TYR A 675 13.36 -13.02 33.86
CA TYR A 675 13.27 -11.60 33.54
C TYR A 675 14.55 -10.81 33.81
N LEU A 676 15.53 -11.38 34.54
CA LEU A 676 16.85 -10.77 34.73
C LEU A 676 17.63 -10.61 33.41
N GLN A 677 17.26 -11.39 32.39
CA GLN A 677 17.83 -11.35 31.05
C GLN A 677 16.81 -10.85 30.01
N CYS A 678 15.64 -10.36 30.43
CA CYS A 678 14.59 -9.88 29.51
C CYS A 678 15.13 -8.76 28.60
N PRO A 679 14.85 -8.78 27.27
CA PRO A 679 15.30 -7.73 26.36
C PRO A 679 14.76 -6.35 26.74
N GLN A 680 13.60 -6.28 27.40
CA GLN A 680 13.02 -5.03 27.87
C GLN A 680 13.78 -4.47 29.08
N THR A 681 14.19 -3.20 29.00
CA THR A 681 15.03 -2.55 30.02
C THR A 681 14.29 -2.33 31.34
N THR A 682 13.04 -1.87 31.28
CA THR A 682 12.23 -1.56 32.46
C THR A 682 11.88 -2.82 33.26
N VAL A 683 11.39 -3.86 32.59
CA VAL A 683 11.09 -5.18 33.18
C VAL A 683 12.34 -5.79 33.82
N ARG A 684 13.48 -5.74 33.12
CA ARG A 684 14.77 -6.25 33.62
C ARG A 684 15.24 -5.51 34.87
N GLU A 685 15.15 -4.18 34.87
CA GLU A 685 15.56 -3.36 36.01
C GLU A 685 14.65 -3.59 37.23
N THR A 686 13.35 -3.70 37.01
CA THR A 686 12.39 -4.05 38.08
C THR A 686 12.69 -5.43 38.66
N ALA A 687 13.00 -6.43 37.83
CA ALA A 687 13.38 -7.77 38.28
C ALA A 687 14.68 -7.76 39.11
N ARG A 688 15.67 -6.94 38.71
CA ARG A 688 16.92 -6.74 39.47
C ARG A 688 16.65 -6.10 40.83
N ARG A 689 15.84 -5.04 40.87
CA ARG A 689 15.47 -4.36 42.11
C ARG A 689 14.69 -5.26 43.06
N PHE A 690 13.74 -6.03 42.55
CA PHE A 690 13.03 -7.05 43.32
C PHE A 690 14.00 -8.10 43.90
N THR A 691 14.95 -8.57 43.09
CA THR A 691 15.95 -9.55 43.55
C THR A 691 16.81 -9.01 44.68
N LEU A 692 17.21 -7.74 44.59
CA LEU A 692 17.96 -7.07 45.66
C LEU A 692 17.11 -6.92 46.93
N MET A 693 15.85 -6.51 46.79
CA MET A 693 14.89 -6.39 47.89
C MET A 693 14.67 -7.73 48.59
N ALA A 694 14.38 -8.80 47.84
CA ALA A 694 14.21 -10.15 48.39
C ALA A 694 15.46 -10.63 49.14
N ARG A 695 16.66 -10.28 48.66
CA ARG A 695 17.91 -10.57 49.36
C ARG A 695 18.03 -9.79 50.68
N TRP A 696 17.65 -8.51 50.71
CA TRP A 696 17.63 -7.71 51.94
C TRP A 696 16.70 -8.33 52.99
N TYR A 697 15.46 -8.66 52.61
CA TYR A 697 14.51 -9.31 53.51
C TYR A 697 14.96 -10.70 54.00
N LEU A 698 15.73 -11.44 53.19
CA LEU A 698 16.35 -12.71 53.63
C LEU A 698 17.54 -12.53 54.56
N ARG A 699 18.23 -11.38 54.48
CA ARG A 699 19.41 -11.05 55.30
C ARG A 699 19.01 -10.62 56.71
N ASP A 700 17.97 -9.79 56.83
CA ASP A 700 17.43 -9.35 58.13
C ASP A 700 16.89 -10.50 59.01
N LEU A 701 16.72 -11.70 58.45
CA LEU A 701 16.26 -12.90 59.18
C LEU A 701 17.39 -13.83 59.66
N ASN A 702 18.62 -13.63 59.18
CA ASN A 702 19.78 -14.42 59.59
C ASN A 702 20.82 -13.44 60.18
N ASP A 703 20.71 -13.14 61.47
CA ASP A 703 21.76 -12.51 62.27
C ASP A 703 22.97 -13.45 62.44
N ASP A 704 23.56 -13.87 61.32
CA ASP A 704 24.91 -14.42 61.29
C ASP A 704 25.64 -13.84 60.09
N ASP A 705 26.59 -12.97 60.41
CA ASP A 705 27.45 -12.26 59.49
C ASP A 705 28.16 -13.21 58.51
N ASN A 706 28.13 -12.84 57.22
CA ASN A 706 29.26 -12.82 56.29
C ASN A 706 28.77 -12.88 54.82
N LEU A 707 28.73 -11.73 54.14
CA LEU A 707 29.41 -11.56 52.83
C LEU A 707 29.35 -10.10 52.37
N SER A 708 30.52 -9.46 52.37
CA SER A 708 30.78 -8.11 51.88
C SER A 708 30.63 -7.93 50.35
N ILE A 709 30.55 -6.65 49.96
CA ILE A 709 30.71 -6.04 48.61
C ILE A 709 29.49 -6.25 47.66
N VAL A 710 28.86 -5.23 47.05
CA VAL A 710 29.36 -4.02 46.38
C VAL A 710 28.26 -2.93 46.30
N THR A 711 28.56 -1.72 46.76
CA THR A 711 28.11 -0.46 46.14
C THR A 711 29.03 -0.17 44.96
N ALA A 712 28.54 -0.21 43.73
CA ALA A 712 29.27 0.30 42.57
C ALA A 712 28.28 0.96 41.61
N LYS A 713 28.40 2.29 41.54
CA LYS A 713 28.19 3.04 40.30
C LYS A 713 29.17 2.48 39.26
N SER A 714 28.69 1.97 38.11
CA SER A 714 29.25 2.24 36.77
C SER A 714 28.83 1.22 35.69
N SER A 715 27.94 1.66 34.79
CA SER A 715 28.12 1.67 33.33
C SER A 715 28.50 0.41 32.51
N ASP A 716 28.27 -0.84 32.93
CA ASP A 716 28.41 -1.97 31.98
C ASP A 716 27.36 -3.09 32.17
N VAL A 717 26.27 -3.01 31.39
CA VAL A 717 24.97 -3.67 31.65
C VAL A 717 24.96 -5.19 31.35
N THR A 718 25.90 -5.69 30.54
CA THR A 718 25.88 -7.08 30.04
C THR A 718 26.64 -8.06 30.94
N ARG A 719 27.79 -7.66 31.50
CA ARG A 719 28.65 -8.52 32.35
C ARG A 719 28.06 -8.74 33.76
N GLU A 720 27.25 -7.81 34.26
CA GLU A 720 26.54 -7.93 35.54
C GLU A 720 25.35 -8.90 35.51
N SER A 721 24.68 -9.04 34.36
CA SER A 721 23.49 -9.91 34.23
C SER A 721 23.82 -11.38 34.50
N GLN A 722 24.97 -11.85 34.01
CA GLN A 722 25.45 -13.22 34.23
C GLN A 722 25.95 -13.44 35.67
N SER A 723 26.55 -12.42 36.30
CA SER A 723 27.05 -12.51 37.68
C SER A 723 25.92 -12.48 38.71
N LEU A 724 24.89 -11.65 38.49
CA LEU A 724 23.66 -11.60 39.28
C LEU A 724 22.86 -12.89 39.12
N ALA A 725 22.80 -13.42 37.89
CA ALA A 725 22.21 -14.72 37.63
C ALA A 725 22.93 -15.84 38.43
N ALA A 726 24.25 -15.94 38.34
CA ALA A 726 25.01 -16.90 39.13
C ALA A 726 24.82 -16.72 40.66
N ARG A 727 24.49 -15.51 41.13
CA ARG A 727 24.20 -15.21 42.54
C ARG A 727 22.80 -15.64 42.97
N VAL A 728 21.76 -15.42 42.17
CA VAL A 728 20.40 -15.90 42.52
C VAL A 728 20.33 -17.42 42.48
N ASN A 729 21.02 -18.07 41.53
CA ASN A 729 21.16 -19.54 41.54
C ASN A 729 21.81 -20.07 42.83
N ARG A 730 22.79 -19.35 43.39
CA ARG A 730 23.38 -19.69 44.69
C ARG A 730 22.40 -19.49 45.84
N MET A 731 21.64 -18.38 45.85
CA MET A 731 20.58 -18.16 46.86
C MET A 731 19.49 -19.22 46.79
N LEU A 732 18.97 -19.54 45.60
CA LEU A 732 17.97 -20.60 45.43
C LEU A 732 18.50 -21.96 45.89
N ARG A 733 19.75 -22.32 45.57
CA ARG A 733 20.38 -23.54 46.08
C ARG A 733 20.45 -23.57 47.61
N ALA A 734 20.85 -22.46 48.23
CA ALA A 734 20.93 -22.33 49.70
C ALA A 734 19.56 -22.46 50.38
N LEU A 735 18.53 -21.81 49.83
CA LEU A 735 17.14 -21.91 50.33
C LEU A 735 16.59 -23.33 50.19
N ARG A 736 16.84 -24.00 49.07
CA ARG A 736 16.45 -25.41 48.84
C ARG A 736 17.12 -26.35 49.84
N LEU A 737 18.40 -26.12 50.14
CA LEU A 737 19.16 -26.87 51.15
C LEU A 737 18.59 -26.65 52.56
N GLN A 738 18.34 -25.40 52.97
CA GLN A 738 17.72 -25.09 54.26
C GLN A 738 16.32 -25.71 54.42
N ARG A 739 15.50 -25.70 53.37
CA ARG A 739 14.18 -26.35 53.40
C ARG A 739 14.28 -27.87 53.51
N ARG A 740 15.19 -28.50 52.77
CA ARG A 740 15.45 -29.95 52.90
C ARG A 740 15.86 -30.31 54.31
N LEU A 741 16.79 -29.55 54.89
CA LEU A 741 17.25 -29.72 56.29
C LEU A 741 16.10 -29.54 57.29
N ARG A 742 15.28 -28.49 57.16
CA ARG A 742 14.10 -28.28 58.03
C ARG A 742 13.03 -29.38 57.85
N ALA A 743 12.86 -29.91 56.64
CA ALA A 743 11.93 -31.01 56.37
C ALA A 743 12.44 -32.34 56.96
N THR A 744 13.72 -32.66 56.85
CA THR A 744 14.31 -33.82 57.53
C THR A 744 14.30 -33.67 59.04
N CYS A 745 14.54 -32.47 59.58
CA CYS A 745 14.39 -32.22 61.02
C CYS A 745 12.95 -32.40 61.49
N ARG A 746 11.93 -31.97 60.73
CA ARG A 746 10.52 -32.22 61.08
C ARG A 746 10.14 -33.71 61.01
N VAL A 747 10.67 -34.46 60.04
CA VAL A 747 10.45 -35.91 59.94
C VAL A 747 11.13 -36.65 61.11
N LEU A 748 12.33 -36.23 61.50
CA LEU A 748 13.04 -36.77 62.67
C LEU A 748 12.34 -36.40 63.99
N CYS A 749 11.83 -35.18 64.14
CA CYS A 749 11.07 -34.77 65.33
C CYS A 749 9.71 -35.48 65.44
N CYS A 750 9.00 -35.73 64.33
CA CYS A 750 7.76 -36.50 64.36
C CYS A 750 8.00 -38.01 64.60
N GLY A 751 9.18 -38.53 64.29
CA GLY A 751 9.58 -39.91 64.60
C GLY A 751 9.93 -40.15 66.07
N CYS A 752 10.29 -39.10 66.82
CA CYS A 752 10.63 -39.20 68.24
C CYS A 752 9.43 -39.13 69.20
N SER A 753 8.21 -38.89 68.70
CA SER A 753 6.99 -38.83 69.52
C SER A 753 6.16 -40.13 69.55
N CYS A 754 6.69 -41.25 69.05
CA CYS A 754 6.04 -42.58 69.13
C CYS A 754 6.75 -43.57 70.08
N TRP A 755 7.77 -43.14 70.84
CA TRP A 755 8.45 -43.96 71.85
C TRP A 755 8.66 -43.15 73.14
N CYS A 756 7.59 -42.94 73.89
CA CYS A 756 7.59 -42.77 75.35
C CYS A 756 6.23 -43.23 75.87
#